data_AF-A0A2A4JU85-F1
#
_entry.id   AF-A0A2A4JU85-F1
#
_cell.length_a   1.000
_cell.length_b   1.000
_cell.length_c   1.000
_cell.angle_alpha   90.00
_cell.angle_beta   90.00
_cell.angle_gamma   90.00
#
_symmetry.space_group_name_H-M   'P 1'
#
loop_
_entity.id
_entity.type
_entity.pdbx_description
1 polymer ?
#
loop_
_entity_poly.entity_id
_entity_poly.type
_entity_poly.pdbx_seq_one_letter_code
_entity_poly.pdbx_strand_id
1 'polypeptide(L)'
;MAGALTDGSTETFWESGDEDRNKAKWIQVAYPGGAAPDRPHVLAVHLDNTRDTANKTLLVSFLYSGGSSEMFHMQDVEVDPKTATWLCYTMPRTSRAAVRVRCELRGPEAAVRVRQLRVLGAPAPQPAAAASPAHVLHQLAETDTLRVFRLLTSQVFGKLLEWERSGSESGAEAEEPADDSDLREHVVGILFAGHKLTTLQRQVMAHIVAAIGCEAARVRDDWETALLCADAAERAPDLPARAPAPPHQDNYCFEMLSLLLALSGSAVGRAHLAQRTELLRDLLALLHTGSDRVQRQVISLLRRIIAEIPPQKMLAAVNYGNDLNTRVTLLDHLVCYLGKAITVQVKVKGTSGASPAAVSMGGSVGGAPPAAWFMRGHTTKKHAHLVAKLLSDMAEDKVSVEWGAETRAALAAYFRGMEGGVCDTSNSAAPPSLAGTCRFCGARGNTGLLAIGNVCADQQCQEHGAQACTRLLACGHACGGVRGERACLACLHGCAAPGDAAPLRQDADDMCMICFTDPLQAAPAIQLKCGHVFHLHCCKKVLANKWIGPRITFSFSQCPICKEDMSHWTLEELLAPTRQLFEEVRRKALMRLEYEGGALPARGKQLPDPAAYAMERYAYYVCHKCQKAYFGGLARCEAEWSGWWEPAELVCGACSDVAGARTCPKHGADFLEYKCRYCCSVAVFFCFGTSHFCNACHDDFQRVTGIPKHMLPQCPAGPKGEQLPGSADECPLHVQHPPTGEEFALGCGVCRHAQAF
;
A
#
# COMPACT_ATOMS: atom_id res chain seq x y z
N MET A 1 20.80 -23.87 -5.78
CA MET A 1 21.53 -23.15 -4.72
C MET A 1 20.63 -22.31 -3.83
N ALA A 2 19.68 -21.51 -4.35
CA ALA A 2 18.75 -20.75 -3.48
C ALA A 2 17.80 -21.62 -2.63
N GLY A 3 17.56 -22.88 -3.02
CA GLY A 3 16.71 -23.81 -2.25
C GLY A 3 17.20 -24.03 -0.81
N ALA A 4 18.51 -24.04 -0.58
CA ALA A 4 19.10 -24.17 0.77
C ALA A 4 18.71 -23.03 1.71
N LEU A 5 18.34 -21.86 1.18
CA LEU A 5 17.88 -20.74 2.00
C LEU A 5 16.44 -20.93 2.52
N THR A 6 15.65 -21.81 1.89
CA THR A 6 14.18 -21.88 2.10
C THR A 6 13.67 -23.29 2.40
N ASP A 7 14.56 -24.27 2.56
CA ASP A 7 14.22 -25.68 2.82
C ASP A 7 13.81 -25.97 4.27
N GLY A 8 13.86 -24.96 5.14
CA GLY A 8 13.51 -25.10 6.55
C GLY A 8 14.57 -25.78 7.42
N SER A 9 15.72 -26.16 6.86
CA SER A 9 16.86 -26.75 7.58
C SER A 9 17.94 -25.72 7.89
N THR A 10 18.59 -25.84 9.06
CA THR A 10 19.82 -25.07 9.35
C THR A 10 21.08 -25.87 9.05
N GLU A 11 20.95 -27.11 8.57
CA GLU A 11 22.08 -27.96 8.18
C GLU A 11 22.60 -27.61 6.79
N THR A 12 21.71 -27.09 5.94
CA THR A 12 22.02 -26.57 4.61
C THR A 12 22.34 -25.08 4.67
N PHE A 13 23.05 -24.60 3.65
CA PHE A 13 23.44 -23.20 3.54
C PHE A 13 23.63 -22.78 2.09
N TRP A 14 23.44 -21.48 1.85
CA TRP A 14 23.97 -20.79 0.69
C TRP A 14 25.36 -20.25 1.02
N GLU A 15 26.29 -20.42 0.09
CA GLU A 15 27.63 -19.87 0.15
C GLU A 15 27.87 -19.00 -1.09
N SER A 16 28.45 -17.82 -0.90
CA SER A 16 28.81 -16.94 -2.01
C SER A 16 30.05 -17.46 -2.74
N GLY A 17 30.09 -17.36 -4.08
CA GLY A 17 31.24 -17.80 -4.87
C GLY A 17 32.55 -17.02 -4.63
N ASP A 18 33.66 -17.74 -4.77
CA ASP A 18 35.04 -17.26 -4.56
C ASP A 18 35.54 -16.30 -5.66
N GLU A 19 34.93 -16.33 -6.85
CA GLU A 19 35.34 -15.53 -8.02
C GLU A 19 35.05 -14.01 -7.86
N ASP A 20 34.41 -13.62 -6.77
CA ASP A 20 33.90 -12.27 -6.53
C ASP A 20 34.63 -11.56 -5.35
N ARG A 21 35.96 -11.76 -5.20
CA ARG A 21 36.76 -11.21 -4.08
C ARG A 21 36.59 -9.70 -3.81
N ASN A 22 36.23 -8.92 -4.84
CA ASN A 22 36.06 -7.45 -4.74
C ASN A 22 34.61 -6.97 -4.98
N LYS A 23 33.63 -7.87 -5.09
CA LYS A 23 32.22 -7.49 -5.26
C LYS A 23 31.47 -7.71 -3.94
N ALA A 24 30.53 -6.81 -3.64
CA ALA A 24 29.62 -6.99 -2.51
C ALA A 24 28.85 -8.31 -2.67
N LYS A 25 28.85 -9.16 -1.64
CA LYS A 25 28.04 -10.38 -1.61
C LYS A 25 26.65 -9.98 -1.16
N TRP A 26 25.61 -10.37 -1.88
CA TRP A 26 24.28 -9.93 -1.52
C TRP A 26 23.20 -10.94 -1.85
N ILE A 27 22.12 -10.87 -1.07
CA ILE A 27 20.85 -11.55 -1.33
C ILE A 27 19.80 -10.47 -1.51
N GLN A 28 19.04 -10.54 -2.59
CA GLN A 28 17.99 -9.57 -2.89
C GLN A 28 16.64 -10.26 -2.96
N VAL A 29 15.67 -9.72 -2.23
CA VAL A 29 14.26 -10.09 -2.32
C VAL A 29 13.55 -8.99 -3.08
N ALA A 30 12.87 -9.38 -4.17
CA ALA A 30 12.08 -8.47 -4.99
C ALA A 30 10.62 -8.93 -5.01
N TYR A 31 9.74 -8.05 -4.58
CA TYR A 31 8.30 -8.19 -4.67
C TYR A 31 7.79 -7.25 -5.78
N PRO A 32 7.24 -7.78 -6.89
CA PRO A 32 6.86 -6.98 -8.05
C PRO A 32 5.60 -6.12 -7.86
N GLY A 33 4.98 -6.14 -6.67
CA GLY A 33 3.67 -5.56 -6.40
C GLY A 33 2.55 -6.62 -6.44
N GLY A 34 1.42 -6.36 -5.79
CA GLY A 34 0.34 -7.35 -5.65
C GLY A 34 -0.69 -6.99 -4.57
N ALA A 35 -1.51 -7.96 -4.17
CA ALA A 35 -2.54 -7.78 -3.14
C ALA A 35 -1.90 -7.54 -1.75
N ALA A 36 -2.56 -6.74 -0.91
CA ALA A 36 -2.10 -6.39 0.45
C ALA A 36 -1.72 -7.59 1.38
N PRO A 37 -2.40 -8.76 1.36
CA PRO A 37 -2.06 -9.85 2.27
C PRO A 37 -0.73 -10.55 1.96
N ASP A 38 -0.29 -10.56 0.70
CA ASP A 38 0.94 -11.25 0.27
C ASP A 38 2.18 -10.34 0.33
N ARG A 39 2.01 -9.11 0.82
CA ARG A 39 3.09 -8.12 0.84
C ARG A 39 4.12 -8.47 1.91
N PRO A 40 5.41 -8.60 1.54
CA PRO A 40 6.45 -8.87 2.51
C PRO A 40 6.59 -7.71 3.49
N HIS A 41 6.56 -8.04 4.78
CA HIS A 41 6.70 -7.08 5.88
C HIS A 41 7.99 -7.26 6.66
N VAL A 42 8.48 -8.50 6.82
CA VAL A 42 9.76 -8.75 7.50
C VAL A 42 10.61 -9.67 6.64
N LEU A 43 11.87 -9.27 6.42
CA LEU A 43 12.92 -10.13 5.89
C LEU A 43 13.76 -10.63 7.06
N ALA A 44 13.80 -11.94 7.28
CA ALA A 44 14.60 -12.56 8.33
C ALA A 44 15.71 -13.42 7.71
N VAL A 45 16.96 -13.19 8.14
CA VAL A 45 18.16 -13.86 7.65
C VAL A 45 18.85 -14.58 8.81
N HIS A 46 19.04 -15.88 8.70
CA HIS A 46 19.70 -16.69 9.73
C HIS A 46 21.19 -16.87 9.42
N LEU A 47 22.02 -16.45 10.38
CA LEU A 47 23.47 -16.57 10.33
C LEU A 47 23.95 -17.39 11.52
N ASP A 48 24.92 -18.27 11.30
CA ASP A 48 25.48 -19.11 12.35
C ASP A 48 27.01 -19.12 12.29
N ASN A 49 27.61 -18.07 12.85
CA ASN A 49 29.06 -17.91 12.87
C ASN A 49 29.75 -18.92 13.82
N THR A 50 28.98 -19.65 14.64
CA THR A 50 29.52 -20.73 15.50
C THR A 50 29.86 -21.97 14.68
N ARG A 51 29.07 -22.26 13.64
CA ARG A 51 29.30 -23.36 12.70
C ARG A 51 30.06 -22.93 11.44
N ASP A 52 29.84 -21.70 10.97
CA ASP A 52 30.47 -21.15 9.76
C ASP A 52 31.81 -20.49 10.06
N THR A 53 32.69 -21.19 10.78
CA THR A 53 33.93 -20.62 11.35
C THR A 53 34.91 -20.10 10.30
N ALA A 54 34.92 -20.70 9.10
CA ALA A 54 35.73 -20.27 7.97
C ALA A 54 35.05 -19.19 7.12
N ASN A 55 33.72 -19.13 7.02
CA ASN A 55 32.99 -18.23 6.11
C ASN A 55 32.02 -17.31 6.87
N LYS A 56 32.54 -16.69 7.93
CA LYS A 56 31.75 -15.86 8.86
C LYS A 56 31.18 -14.63 8.17
N THR A 57 29.94 -14.31 8.49
CA THR A 57 29.33 -13.02 8.14
C THR A 57 29.41 -12.12 9.37
N LEU A 58 30.15 -11.01 9.30
CA LEU A 58 30.38 -10.09 10.42
C LEU A 58 29.63 -8.76 10.27
N LEU A 59 29.25 -8.40 9.05
CA LEU A 59 28.47 -7.20 8.78
C LEU A 59 27.38 -7.50 7.76
N VAL A 60 26.17 -7.04 8.07
CA VAL A 60 25.01 -7.09 7.18
C VAL A 60 24.48 -5.69 6.95
N SER A 61 24.45 -5.24 5.71
CA SER A 61 23.89 -3.96 5.30
C SER A 61 22.57 -4.17 4.58
N PHE A 62 21.49 -3.58 5.09
CA PHE A 62 20.19 -3.58 4.44
C PHE A 62 20.03 -2.34 3.56
N LEU A 63 19.67 -2.57 2.30
CA LEU A 63 19.29 -1.55 1.35
C LEU A 63 17.85 -1.77 0.91
N TYR A 64 17.13 -0.68 0.65
CA TYR A 64 15.72 -0.68 0.27
C TYR A 64 15.45 0.16 -0.97
N SER A 65 14.49 -0.30 -1.78
CA SER A 65 13.88 0.47 -2.87
C SER A 65 12.38 0.23 -2.91
N GLY A 66 11.61 1.31 -3.00
CA GLY A 66 10.15 1.30 -3.17
C GLY A 66 9.70 1.37 -4.63
N GLY A 67 10.48 0.85 -5.58
CA GLY A 67 10.14 0.81 -7.01
C GLY A 67 11.05 1.65 -7.93
N SER A 68 11.97 2.45 -7.39
CA SER A 68 13.09 3.08 -8.13
C SER A 68 14.07 2.03 -8.66
N SER A 69 14.93 2.39 -9.63
CA SER A 69 16.14 1.61 -9.95
C SER A 69 17.20 1.69 -8.83
N GLU A 70 17.30 2.84 -8.18
CA GLU A 70 18.22 3.13 -7.07
C GLU A 70 17.79 2.46 -5.76
N MET A 71 18.78 2.00 -4.97
CA MET A 71 18.60 1.42 -3.65
C MET A 71 19.23 2.33 -2.61
N PHE A 72 18.53 2.59 -1.52
CA PHE A 72 19.02 3.42 -0.42
C PHE A 72 19.52 2.55 0.71
N HIS A 73 20.65 2.93 1.32
CA HIS A 73 21.17 2.28 2.52
C HIS A 73 20.28 2.61 3.72
N MET A 74 19.86 1.57 4.44
CA MET A 74 18.89 1.68 5.53
C MET A 74 19.53 1.44 6.89
N GLN A 75 20.28 0.34 7.02
CA GLN A 75 20.82 -0.12 8.29
C GLN A 75 22.05 -1.01 8.09
N ASP A 76 23.02 -0.85 8.98
CA ASP A 76 24.12 -1.80 9.17
C ASP A 76 23.91 -2.59 10.47
N VAL A 77 24.20 -3.89 10.43
CA VAL A 77 24.12 -4.81 11.55
C VAL A 77 25.43 -5.56 11.68
N GLU A 78 26.20 -5.24 12.72
CA GLU A 78 27.37 -6.03 13.11
C GLU A 78 26.91 -7.35 13.75
N VAL A 79 27.49 -8.46 13.31
CA VAL A 79 27.14 -9.81 13.74
C VAL A 79 28.29 -10.38 14.56
N ASP A 80 27.98 -10.86 15.76
CA ASP A 80 28.99 -11.42 16.65
C ASP A 80 29.55 -12.74 16.05
N PRO A 81 30.89 -12.89 15.97
CA PRO A 81 31.55 -14.05 15.40
C PRO A 81 31.35 -15.37 16.17
N LYS A 82 30.67 -15.34 17.33
CA LYS A 82 30.38 -16.48 18.21
C LYS A 82 28.88 -16.68 18.43
N THR A 83 28.02 -16.16 17.55
CA THR A 83 26.58 -16.28 17.69
C THR A 83 25.91 -16.97 16.51
N ALA A 84 24.78 -17.61 16.80
CA ALA A 84 23.79 -18.03 15.82
C ALA A 84 22.53 -17.18 16.05
N THR A 85 22.10 -16.45 15.03
CA THR A 85 21.05 -15.43 15.21
C THR A 85 20.21 -15.21 13.96
N TRP A 86 18.97 -14.79 14.18
CA TRP A 86 18.09 -14.24 13.16
C TRP A 86 18.23 -12.73 13.13
N LEU A 87 18.62 -12.20 11.97
CA LEU A 87 18.56 -10.78 11.69
C LEU A 87 17.25 -10.46 10.99
N CYS A 88 16.46 -9.57 11.55
CA CYS A 88 15.19 -9.15 10.99
C CYS A 88 15.26 -7.70 10.49
N TYR A 89 14.82 -7.48 9.27
CA TYR A 89 14.60 -6.16 8.69
C TYR A 89 13.12 -5.98 8.36
N THR A 90 12.52 -4.92 8.90
CA THR A 90 11.08 -4.64 8.77
C THR A 90 10.85 -3.60 7.68
N MET A 91 10.04 -3.94 6.69
CA MET A 91 9.68 -3.07 5.57
C MET A 91 8.51 -2.13 5.92
N PRO A 92 8.43 -0.92 5.34
CA PRO A 92 7.34 0.03 5.57
C PRO A 92 5.99 -0.60 5.24
N ARG A 93 4.91 -0.28 5.98
CA ARG A 93 3.54 -0.80 5.73
C ARG A 93 2.76 -0.08 4.61
N THR A 94 3.29 1.02 4.08
CA THR A 94 2.49 2.11 3.49
C THR A 94 2.27 2.11 1.97
N SER A 95 2.91 1.24 1.18
CA SER A 95 2.79 1.31 -0.30
C SER A 95 2.43 -0.02 -0.96
N ARG A 96 1.53 -0.01 -1.95
CA ARG A 96 1.25 -1.15 -2.86
C ARG A 96 2.31 -1.31 -3.95
N ALA A 97 3.33 -0.46 -3.96
CA ALA A 97 4.41 -0.48 -4.94
C ALA A 97 5.29 -1.73 -4.81
N ALA A 98 6.04 -2.00 -5.89
CA ALA A 98 7.09 -3.00 -5.89
C ALA A 98 8.11 -2.69 -4.78
N VAL A 99 8.54 -3.71 -4.06
CA VAL A 99 9.52 -3.59 -2.97
C VAL A 99 10.75 -4.40 -3.33
N ARG A 100 11.93 -3.80 -3.21
CA ARG A 100 13.19 -4.52 -3.30
C ARG A 100 13.99 -4.27 -2.04
N VAL A 101 14.41 -5.34 -1.39
CA VAL A 101 15.33 -5.32 -0.25
C VAL A 101 16.57 -6.10 -0.63
N ARG A 102 17.74 -5.50 -0.44
CA ARG A 102 19.03 -6.16 -0.61
C ARG A 102 19.74 -6.21 0.73
N CYS A 103 20.18 -7.40 1.08
CA CYS A 103 21.03 -7.69 2.22
C CYS A 103 22.44 -7.90 1.68
N GLU A 104 23.34 -6.93 1.88
CA GLU A 104 24.77 -7.06 1.56
C GLU A 104 25.52 -7.64 2.76
N LEU A 105 26.34 -8.64 2.52
CA LEU A 105 26.98 -9.48 3.52
C LEU A 105 28.50 -9.31 3.38
N ARG A 106 29.18 -9.08 4.51
CA ARG A 106 30.64 -8.97 4.54
C ARG A 106 31.22 -9.82 5.67
N GLY A 107 32.33 -10.48 5.34
CA GLY A 107 33.10 -11.34 6.21
C GLY A 107 34.60 -11.10 6.06
N PRO A 108 35.43 -11.75 6.89
CA PRO A 108 36.88 -11.68 6.74
C PRO A 108 37.38 -12.46 5.51
N GLU A 109 36.66 -13.50 5.10
CA GLU A 109 36.99 -14.31 3.93
C GLU A 109 36.25 -13.86 2.67
N ALA A 110 36.73 -14.37 1.52
CA ALA A 110 36.16 -14.08 0.21
C ALA A 110 34.73 -14.64 0.04
N ALA A 111 34.35 -15.65 0.83
CA ALA A 111 33.03 -16.25 0.82
C ALA A 111 32.30 -16.05 2.16
N VAL A 112 30.99 -15.88 2.09
CA VAL A 112 30.09 -15.77 3.25
C VAL A 112 29.00 -16.85 3.17
N ARG A 113 28.51 -17.29 4.34
CA ARG A 113 27.40 -18.25 4.44
C ARG A 113 26.15 -17.65 5.04
N VAL A 114 25.02 -18.06 4.47
CA VAL A 114 23.68 -17.81 4.99
C VAL A 114 22.94 -19.13 5.06
N ARG A 115 22.40 -19.48 6.23
CA ARG A 115 21.74 -20.77 6.43
C ARG A 115 20.29 -20.73 6.01
N GLN A 116 19.57 -19.68 6.39
CA GLN A 116 18.15 -19.54 6.04
C GLN A 116 17.74 -18.12 5.75
N LEU A 117 16.67 -17.99 4.97
CA LEU A 117 15.97 -16.76 4.69
C LEU A 117 14.46 -16.99 4.82
N ARG A 118 13.78 -16.11 5.55
CA ARG A 118 12.31 -16.10 5.67
C ARG A 118 11.78 -14.73 5.30
N VAL A 119 10.64 -14.74 4.62
CA VAL A 119 9.88 -13.53 4.28
C VAL A 119 8.52 -13.68 4.92
N LEU A 120 8.16 -12.76 5.80
CA LEU A 120 6.92 -12.80 6.57
C LEU A 120 5.98 -11.68 6.10
N GLY A 121 4.70 -11.97 5.93
CA GLY A 121 3.65 -10.99 5.64
C GLY A 121 3.19 -10.24 6.89
N ALA A 122 2.46 -9.13 6.69
CA ALA A 122 1.79 -8.44 7.79
C ALA A 122 0.52 -9.21 8.23
N PRO A 123 0.21 -9.31 9.54
CA PRO A 123 -1.03 -9.91 10.01
C PRO A 123 -2.25 -9.13 9.49
N ALA A 124 -3.31 -9.84 9.09
CA ALA A 124 -4.54 -9.22 8.61
C ALA A 124 -5.21 -8.38 9.72
N PRO A 125 -5.72 -7.17 9.42
CA PRO A 125 -6.43 -6.36 10.41
C PRO A 125 -7.69 -7.10 10.87
N GLN A 126 -7.77 -7.42 12.18
CA GLN A 126 -8.97 -8.01 12.77
C GLN A 126 -9.99 -6.91 13.10
N PRO A 127 -11.30 -7.15 12.89
CA PRO A 127 -12.34 -6.18 13.24
C PRO A 127 -12.38 -5.91 14.75
N ALA A 128 -12.47 -4.63 15.12
CA ALA A 128 -12.43 -4.11 16.50
C ALA A 128 -13.51 -4.64 17.47
N ALA A 129 -14.50 -5.41 16.98
CA ALA A 129 -15.61 -5.91 17.79
C ALA A 129 -15.28 -7.14 18.65
N ALA A 130 -14.05 -7.68 18.57
CA ALA A 130 -13.59 -8.76 19.44
C ALA A 130 -12.39 -8.28 20.27
N ALA A 131 -12.64 -7.51 21.32
CA ALA A 131 -11.67 -7.36 22.39
C ALA A 131 -11.48 -8.73 23.06
N SER A 132 -10.58 -9.53 22.50
CA SER A 132 -10.24 -10.83 23.05
C SER A 132 -9.53 -10.63 24.41
N PRO A 133 -9.58 -11.62 25.32
CA PRO A 133 -8.76 -11.64 26.53
C PRO A 133 -7.27 -11.39 26.28
N ALA A 134 -6.79 -11.63 25.05
CA ALA A 134 -5.43 -11.35 24.61
C ALA A 134 -5.10 -9.84 24.54
N HIS A 135 -6.07 -8.95 24.29
CA HIS A 135 -5.82 -7.50 24.25
C HIS A 135 -5.62 -6.91 25.66
N VAL A 136 -6.37 -7.41 26.65
CA VAL A 136 -6.20 -7.05 28.07
C VAL A 136 -4.89 -7.64 28.62
N LEU A 137 -4.57 -8.89 28.27
CA LEU A 137 -3.26 -9.49 28.58
C LEU A 137 -2.11 -8.76 27.89
N HIS A 138 -2.30 -8.22 26.69
CA HIS A 138 -1.29 -7.43 25.99
C HIS A 138 -1.01 -6.09 26.70
N GLN A 139 -2.03 -5.36 27.15
CA GLN A 139 -1.85 -4.12 27.92
C GLN A 139 -1.18 -4.36 29.28
N LEU A 140 -1.52 -5.47 29.96
CA LEU A 140 -0.87 -5.87 31.20
C LEU A 140 0.59 -6.30 30.95
N ALA A 141 0.82 -7.08 29.89
CA ALA A 141 2.16 -7.48 29.46
C ALA A 141 2.99 -6.27 29.01
N GLU A 142 2.39 -5.25 28.39
CA GLU A 142 3.07 -4.01 27.99
C GLU A 142 3.54 -3.24 29.22
N THR A 143 2.72 -3.15 30.27
CA THR A 143 3.07 -2.49 31.53
C THR A 143 4.19 -3.23 32.28
N ASP A 144 4.13 -4.56 32.32
CA ASP A 144 5.16 -5.38 32.96
C ASP A 144 6.44 -5.47 32.13
N THR A 145 6.32 -5.55 30.80
CA THR A 145 7.45 -5.45 29.86
C THR A 145 8.12 -4.11 30.01
N LEU A 146 7.37 -3.02 30.18
CA LEU A 146 7.90 -1.70 30.45
C LEU A 146 8.69 -1.62 31.76
N ARG A 147 8.20 -2.25 32.83
CA ARG A 147 8.92 -2.30 34.11
C ARG A 147 10.21 -3.11 33.99
N VAL A 148 10.15 -4.27 33.35
CA VAL A 148 11.32 -5.11 33.08
C VAL A 148 12.32 -4.37 32.18
N PHE A 149 11.81 -3.71 31.14
CA PHE A 149 12.60 -2.92 30.22
C PHE A 149 13.28 -1.75 30.93
N ARG A 150 12.56 -1.02 31.80
CA ARG A 150 13.12 0.04 32.65
C ARG A 150 14.22 -0.47 33.59
N LEU A 151 14.02 -1.64 34.19
CA LEU A 151 15.02 -2.30 35.04
C LEU A 151 16.26 -2.71 34.23
N LEU A 152 16.08 -3.24 33.02
CA LEU A 152 17.18 -3.59 32.13
C LEU A 152 17.92 -2.33 31.66
N THR A 153 17.21 -1.27 31.27
CA THR A 153 17.84 -0.01 30.84
C THR A 153 18.57 0.68 31.98
N SER A 154 18.04 0.65 33.21
CA SER A 154 18.75 1.22 34.36
C SER A 154 19.96 0.38 34.78
N GLN A 155 19.94 -0.93 34.56
CA GLN A 155 21.12 -1.78 34.75
C GLN A 155 22.17 -1.59 33.65
N VAL A 156 21.75 -1.35 32.41
CA VAL A 156 22.63 -1.24 31.23
C VAL A 156 23.21 0.17 31.06
N PHE A 157 22.46 1.20 31.46
CA PHE A 157 22.83 2.62 31.34
C PHE A 157 23.02 3.31 32.70
N GLY A 158 22.88 2.58 33.81
CA GLY A 158 23.02 3.10 35.18
C GLY A 158 21.83 3.95 35.65
N LYS A 159 22.04 4.69 36.74
CA LYS A 159 21.05 5.64 37.31
C LYS A 159 20.77 6.87 36.43
N LEU A 160 21.28 6.90 35.20
CA LEU A 160 21.11 7.97 34.22
C LEU A 160 19.64 8.37 34.00
N LEU A 161 18.73 7.41 34.17
CA LEU A 161 17.29 7.55 33.91
C LEU A 161 16.48 8.05 35.11
N GLU A 162 17.03 8.02 36.33
CA GLU A 162 16.34 8.52 37.53
C GLU A 162 16.39 10.06 37.62
N TRP A 163 17.38 10.69 36.99
CA TRP A 163 17.64 12.15 37.07
C TRP A 163 16.75 12.98 36.12
N GLU A 164 16.24 12.42 35.01
CA GLU A 164 15.32 13.14 34.10
C GLU A 164 13.91 13.31 34.70
N ARG A 165 13.51 12.43 35.63
CA ARG A 165 12.22 12.53 36.34
C ARG A 165 12.14 13.74 37.27
N SER A 166 13.25 14.13 37.89
CA SER A 166 13.29 15.33 38.75
C SER A 166 13.21 16.65 37.98
N GLY A 167 13.58 16.68 36.69
CA GLY A 167 13.52 17.90 35.87
C GLY A 167 12.19 18.10 35.12
N SER A 168 11.34 17.08 35.02
CA SER A 168 10.13 17.11 34.19
C SER A 168 8.80 17.34 34.95
N GLU A 169 8.80 17.33 36.29
CA GLU A 169 7.58 17.58 37.08
C GLU A 169 7.36 19.06 37.46
N SER A 170 8.37 19.92 37.37
CA SER A 170 8.22 21.34 37.64
C SER A 170 7.97 22.13 36.35
N GLY A 171 6.69 22.36 36.03
CA GLY A 171 6.25 23.26 34.95
C GLY A 171 6.49 24.75 35.24
N ALA A 172 7.55 25.10 35.96
CA ALA A 172 7.93 26.48 36.28
C ALA A 172 9.21 26.85 35.53
N GLU A 173 9.18 28.03 34.91
CA GLU A 173 10.26 28.65 34.16
C GLU A 173 11.53 28.75 35.00
N ALA A 174 12.55 27.95 34.67
CA ALA A 174 13.91 28.17 35.10
C ALA A 174 14.83 28.03 33.88
N GLU A 175 15.63 29.05 33.60
CA GLU A 175 16.80 28.92 32.73
C GLU A 175 17.68 27.80 33.33
N GLU A 176 17.85 26.69 32.60
CA GLU A 176 18.81 25.68 33.04
C GLU A 176 20.23 26.29 32.97
N PRO A 177 21.01 26.30 34.06
CA PRO A 177 22.39 26.72 34.01
C PRO A 177 23.16 25.74 33.10
N ALA A 178 23.87 26.29 32.10
CA ALA A 178 24.63 25.51 31.11
C ALA A 178 25.63 24.50 31.73
N ASP A 179 26.06 24.75 32.97
CA ASP A 179 27.06 23.97 33.70
C ASP A 179 26.60 22.54 34.05
N ASP A 180 25.29 22.30 34.27
CA ASP A 180 24.78 20.96 34.61
C ASP A 180 24.55 20.08 33.36
N SER A 181 24.33 20.71 32.19
CA SER A 181 24.24 20.02 30.90
C SER A 181 25.59 19.42 30.50
N ASP A 182 26.67 20.18 30.65
CA ASP A 182 28.03 19.75 30.29
C ASP A 182 28.53 18.65 31.23
N LEU A 183 28.20 18.72 32.53
CA LEU A 183 28.49 17.64 33.49
C LEU A 183 27.72 16.35 33.16
N ARG A 184 26.43 16.45 32.77
CA ARG A 184 25.63 15.30 32.32
C ARG A 184 26.20 14.68 31.05
N GLU A 185 26.54 15.48 30.04
CA GLU A 185 27.20 15.02 28.82
C GLU A 185 28.56 14.38 29.12
N HIS A 186 29.30 14.91 30.09
CA HIS A 186 30.57 14.33 30.53
C HIS A 186 30.39 12.98 31.23
N VAL A 187 29.42 12.82 32.14
CA VAL A 187 29.12 11.54 32.83
C VAL A 187 28.61 10.48 31.84
N VAL A 188 27.74 10.87 30.91
CA VAL A 188 27.31 10.00 29.81
C VAL A 188 28.52 9.65 28.92
N GLY A 189 29.38 10.62 28.62
CA GLY A 189 30.64 10.42 27.91
C GLY A 189 31.59 9.45 28.62
N ILE A 190 31.60 9.42 29.96
CA ILE A 190 32.38 8.46 30.76
C ILE A 190 31.77 7.05 30.68
N LEU A 191 30.44 6.92 30.78
CA LEU A 191 29.74 5.63 30.63
C LEU A 191 29.89 5.02 29.23
N PHE A 192 30.07 5.87 28.22
CA PHE A 192 30.35 5.50 26.82
C PHE A 192 31.79 5.79 26.40
N ALA A 193 32.74 5.84 27.35
CA ALA A 193 34.15 6.12 27.06
C ALA A 193 34.82 5.04 26.20
N GLY A 194 34.25 3.82 26.19
CA GLY A 194 34.57 2.84 25.17
C GLY A 194 34.01 3.31 23.83
N HIS A 195 34.86 3.45 22.80
CA HIS A 195 34.48 3.90 21.45
C HIS A 195 33.36 3.08 20.77
N LYS A 196 32.75 2.07 21.42
CA LYS A 196 31.67 1.23 20.91
C LYS A 196 30.68 0.82 22.02
N LEU A 197 29.40 0.80 21.67
CA LEU A 197 28.33 0.24 22.50
C LEU A 197 28.49 -1.27 22.68
N THR A 198 28.14 -1.80 23.86
CA THR A 198 28.11 -3.25 24.09
C THR A 198 27.01 -3.92 23.26
N THR A 199 27.10 -5.24 23.07
CA THR A 199 26.06 -6.01 22.35
C THR A 199 24.69 -5.87 23.02
N LEU A 200 24.65 -5.89 24.36
CA LEU A 200 23.42 -5.69 25.12
C LEU A 200 22.85 -4.27 24.93
N GLN A 201 23.69 -3.24 25.00
CA GLN A 201 23.27 -1.84 24.76
C GLN A 201 22.66 -1.66 23.36
N ARG A 202 23.30 -2.22 22.32
CA ARG A 202 22.80 -2.15 20.94
C ARG A 202 21.45 -2.87 20.78
N GLN A 203 21.29 -4.03 21.43
CA GLN A 203 20.03 -4.78 21.38
C GLN A 203 18.90 -4.01 22.09
N VAL A 204 19.17 -3.49 23.29
CA VAL A 204 18.21 -2.65 24.03
C VAL A 204 17.82 -1.43 23.19
N MET A 205 18.77 -0.73 22.58
CA MET A 205 18.49 0.42 21.70
C MET A 205 17.65 0.03 20.48
N ALA A 206 17.93 -1.12 19.86
CA ALA A 206 17.13 -1.61 18.74
C ALA A 206 15.66 -1.85 19.13
N HIS A 207 15.40 -2.33 20.35
CA HIS A 207 14.05 -2.47 20.88
C HIS A 207 13.37 -1.12 21.16
N ILE A 208 14.09 -0.11 21.69
CA ILE A 208 13.54 1.24 21.89
C ILE A 208 13.13 1.85 20.56
N VAL A 209 14.00 1.78 19.55
CA VAL A 209 13.72 2.32 18.22
C VAL A 209 12.52 1.63 17.59
N ALA A 210 12.41 0.29 17.71
CA ALA A 210 11.25 -0.44 17.21
C ALA A 210 9.96 -0.06 17.95
N ALA A 211 10.00 0.12 19.27
CA ALA A 211 8.87 0.57 20.06
C ALA A 211 8.40 1.98 19.65
N ILE A 212 9.34 2.90 19.45
CA ILE A 212 9.04 4.25 18.94
C ILE A 212 8.39 4.18 17.56
N GLY A 213 8.87 3.31 16.67
CA GLY A 213 8.26 3.13 15.35
C GLY A 213 6.81 2.63 15.42
N CYS A 214 6.52 1.68 16.32
CA CYS A 214 5.15 1.22 16.59
C CYS A 214 4.26 2.36 17.13
N GLU A 215 4.75 3.12 18.11
CA GLU A 215 4.01 4.24 18.68
C GLU A 215 3.81 5.39 17.68
N ALA A 216 4.82 5.71 16.87
CA ALA A 216 4.71 6.71 15.82
C ALA A 216 3.64 6.35 14.79
N ALA A 217 3.56 5.07 14.39
CA ALA A 217 2.51 4.59 13.50
C ALA A 217 1.13 4.67 14.16
N ARG A 218 0.99 4.23 15.41
CA ARG A 218 -0.27 4.28 16.16
C ARG A 218 -0.77 5.72 16.35
N VAL A 219 0.10 6.62 16.83
CA VAL A 219 -0.21 8.05 17.03
C VAL A 219 -0.62 8.69 15.71
N ARG A 220 0.01 8.31 14.59
CA ARG A 220 -0.35 8.82 13.27
C ARG A 220 -1.74 8.34 12.84
N ASP A 221 -2.06 7.06 13.00
CA ASP A 221 -3.37 6.50 12.65
C ASP A 221 -4.50 7.14 13.50
N ASP A 222 -4.25 7.31 14.80
CA ASP A 222 -5.16 7.98 15.73
C ASP A 222 -5.38 9.44 15.33
N TRP A 223 -4.31 10.15 14.96
CA TRP A 223 -4.35 11.54 14.49
C TRP A 223 -5.11 11.70 13.16
N GLU A 224 -4.87 10.80 12.19
CA GLU A 224 -5.60 10.80 10.91
C GLU A 224 -7.10 10.54 11.14
N THR A 225 -7.43 9.62 12.05
CA THR A 225 -8.82 9.32 12.44
C THR A 225 -9.49 10.53 13.12
N ALA A 226 -8.77 11.22 14.00
CA ALA A 226 -9.28 12.41 14.68
C ALA A 226 -9.58 13.55 13.70
N LEU A 227 -8.73 13.76 12.69
CA LEU A 227 -8.97 14.75 11.63
C LEU A 227 -10.21 14.40 10.79
N LEU A 228 -10.37 13.13 10.38
CA LEU A 228 -11.55 12.70 9.61
C LEU A 228 -12.84 12.86 10.41
N CYS A 229 -12.80 12.61 11.72
CA CYS A 229 -13.92 12.84 12.61
C CYS A 229 -14.24 14.33 12.77
N ALA A 230 -13.23 15.20 12.87
CA ALA A 230 -13.40 16.65 12.95
C ALA A 230 -14.03 17.21 11.66
N ASP A 231 -13.52 16.81 10.49
CA ASP A 231 -14.07 17.18 9.17
C ASP A 231 -15.54 16.71 9.02
N ALA A 232 -15.88 15.53 9.56
CA ALA A 232 -17.24 15.01 9.54
C ALA A 232 -18.18 15.80 10.48
N ALA A 233 -17.69 16.22 11.65
CA ALA A 233 -18.44 17.02 12.61
C ALA A 233 -18.76 18.43 12.07
N GLU A 234 -17.84 19.06 11.35
CA GLU A 234 -18.07 20.36 10.70
C GLU A 234 -19.10 20.30 9.56
N ARG A 235 -19.20 19.16 8.85
CA ARG A 235 -20.14 18.97 7.74
C ARG A 235 -21.57 18.60 8.17
N ALA A 236 -21.76 18.15 9.41
CA ALA A 236 -23.06 17.69 9.92
C ALA A 236 -23.28 18.12 11.40
N PRO A 237 -23.56 19.41 11.66
CA PRO A 237 -23.66 19.96 13.01
C PRO A 237 -24.85 19.43 13.84
N ASP A 238 -25.84 18.79 13.20
CA ASP A 238 -27.09 18.34 13.84
C ASP A 238 -27.06 16.88 14.37
N LEU A 239 -25.95 16.15 14.20
CA LEU A 239 -25.78 14.79 14.74
C LEU A 239 -25.11 14.84 16.12
N PRO A 240 -25.55 14.01 17.10
CA PRO A 240 -24.93 13.98 18.42
C PRO A 240 -23.45 13.59 18.28
N ALA A 241 -22.57 14.49 18.73
CA ALA A 241 -21.13 14.27 18.75
C ALA A 241 -20.83 12.94 19.47
N ARG A 242 -20.22 12.01 18.75
CA ARG A 242 -19.74 10.75 19.32
C ARG A 242 -18.74 11.10 20.41
N ALA A 243 -18.87 10.49 21.59
CA ALA A 243 -18.01 10.78 22.74
C ALA A 243 -16.52 10.77 22.32
N PRO A 244 -15.72 11.77 22.71
CA PRO A 244 -14.30 11.81 22.37
C PRO A 244 -13.63 10.53 22.84
N ALA A 245 -12.76 9.97 21.99
CA ALA A 245 -11.90 8.87 22.37
C ALA A 245 -11.15 9.23 23.66
N PRO A 246 -10.89 8.25 24.56
CA PRO A 246 -10.20 8.50 25.81
C PRO A 246 -8.87 9.25 25.58
N PRO A 247 -8.46 10.14 26.49
CA PRO A 247 -7.25 10.93 26.31
C PRO A 247 -6.04 10.04 26.07
N HIS A 248 -5.27 10.41 25.05
CA HIS A 248 -4.08 9.73 24.56
C HIS A 248 -3.12 9.41 25.73
N GLN A 249 -2.88 8.13 26.03
CA GLN A 249 -1.80 7.75 26.95
C GLN A 249 -0.48 7.73 26.16
N ASP A 250 0.12 8.91 25.99
CA ASP A 250 1.44 9.10 25.35
C ASP A 250 2.62 8.83 26.31
N ASN A 251 2.34 8.37 27.54
CA ASN A 251 3.35 8.05 28.56
C ASN A 251 4.42 7.09 28.02
N TYR A 252 4.02 6.04 27.29
CA TYR A 252 4.96 5.06 26.78
C TYR A 252 5.91 5.66 25.75
N CYS A 253 5.37 6.33 24.73
CA CYS A 253 6.14 7.01 23.70
C CYS A 253 7.07 8.08 24.28
N PHE A 254 6.58 8.90 25.20
CA PHE A 254 7.37 9.92 25.89
C PHE A 254 8.56 9.31 26.64
N GLU A 255 8.32 8.24 27.41
CA GLU A 255 9.38 7.57 28.16
C GLU A 255 10.44 6.98 27.23
N MET A 256 10.05 6.33 26.12
CA MET A 256 11.01 5.80 25.14
C MET A 256 11.85 6.89 24.49
N LEU A 257 11.25 8.05 24.20
CA LEU A 257 11.97 9.21 23.66
C LEU A 257 12.90 9.85 24.69
N SER A 258 12.51 9.91 25.98
CA SER A 258 13.41 10.32 27.07
C SER A 258 14.67 9.46 27.10
N LEU A 259 14.52 8.13 26.99
CA LEU A 259 15.66 7.20 26.96
C LEU A 259 16.61 7.53 25.79
N LEU A 260 16.08 7.77 24.58
CA LEU A 260 16.90 8.15 23.44
C LEU A 260 17.56 9.52 23.60
N LEU A 261 16.85 10.47 24.21
CA LEU A 261 17.37 11.82 24.48
C LEU A 261 18.55 11.76 25.45
N ALA A 262 18.45 10.98 26.53
CA ALA A 262 19.57 10.75 27.45
C ALA A 262 20.79 10.14 26.73
N LEU A 263 20.57 9.14 25.87
CA LEU A 263 21.65 8.48 25.10
C LEU A 263 22.33 9.42 24.09
N SER A 264 21.57 10.34 23.49
CA SER A 264 22.10 11.36 22.58
C SER A 264 23.07 12.36 23.23
N GLY A 265 23.23 12.31 24.56
CA GLY A 265 24.24 13.07 25.29
C GLY A 265 25.68 12.65 24.95
N SER A 266 25.93 11.42 24.48
CA SER A 266 27.26 10.99 23.99
C SER A 266 27.38 11.06 22.48
N ALA A 267 28.60 11.34 21.98
CA ALA A 267 28.91 11.25 20.55
C ALA A 267 28.67 9.84 19.99
N VAL A 268 29.03 8.80 20.75
CA VAL A 268 28.79 7.38 20.37
C VAL A 268 27.28 7.10 20.25
N GLY A 269 26.49 7.59 21.21
CA GLY A 269 25.02 7.47 21.17
C GLY A 269 24.42 8.20 19.97
N ARG A 270 24.84 9.45 19.70
CA ARG A 270 24.38 10.21 18.53
C ARG A 270 24.71 9.50 17.23
N ALA A 271 25.95 9.05 17.05
CA ALA A 271 26.37 8.32 15.85
C ALA A 271 25.54 7.04 15.65
N HIS A 272 25.25 6.29 16.73
CA HIS A 272 24.43 5.09 16.64
C HIS A 272 22.96 5.39 16.29
N LEU A 273 22.37 6.46 16.86
CA LEU A 273 21.01 6.88 16.52
C LEU A 273 20.92 7.40 15.07
N ALA A 274 21.91 8.18 14.64
CA ALA A 274 22.03 8.67 13.26
C ALA A 274 22.20 7.53 12.25
N GLN A 275 22.70 6.36 12.67
CA GLN A 275 22.77 5.16 11.83
C GLN A 275 21.40 4.55 11.52
N ARG A 276 20.38 4.76 12.37
CA ARG A 276 19.05 4.16 12.24
C ARG A 276 18.12 5.06 11.43
N THR A 277 18.07 4.83 10.12
CA THR A 277 17.27 5.61 9.16
C THR A 277 15.77 5.61 9.48
N GLU A 278 15.21 4.49 9.96
CA GLU A 278 13.79 4.35 10.32
C GLU A 278 13.39 5.29 11.46
N LEU A 279 14.25 5.43 12.47
CA LEU A 279 14.04 6.33 13.60
C LEU A 279 13.82 7.76 13.13
N LEU A 280 14.56 8.23 12.12
CA LEU A 280 14.44 9.60 11.63
C LEU A 280 13.05 9.88 11.06
N ARG A 281 12.48 8.91 10.33
CA ARG A 281 11.12 9.00 9.81
C ARG A 281 10.10 9.03 10.94
N ASP A 282 10.27 8.17 11.94
CA ASP A 282 9.36 8.05 13.07
C ASP A 282 9.42 9.31 13.97
N LEU A 283 10.60 9.92 14.13
CA LEU A 283 10.76 11.22 14.78
C LEU A 283 10.00 12.32 14.03
N LEU A 284 10.09 12.38 12.70
CA LEU A 284 9.33 13.37 11.92
C LEU A 284 7.82 13.12 11.98
N ALA A 285 7.38 11.86 12.03
CA ALA A 285 5.97 11.53 12.27
C ALA A 285 5.51 12.12 13.61
N LEU A 286 6.21 11.80 14.69
CA LEU A 286 5.92 12.28 16.04
C LEU A 286 6.07 13.79 16.21
N LEU A 287 6.93 14.45 15.41
CA LEU A 287 7.01 15.90 15.37
C LEU A 287 5.66 16.52 15.01
N HIS A 288 4.94 15.93 14.06
CA HIS A 288 3.69 16.50 13.54
C HIS A 288 2.43 15.96 14.22
N THR A 289 2.47 14.76 14.79
CA THR A 289 1.28 14.07 15.35
C THR A 289 1.34 13.88 16.87
N GLY A 290 2.53 13.96 17.48
CA GLY A 290 2.72 13.74 18.91
C GLY A 290 2.10 14.83 19.78
N SER A 291 1.96 14.54 21.07
CA SER A 291 1.56 15.52 22.09
C SER A 291 2.62 16.62 22.26
N ASP A 292 2.28 17.73 22.92
CA ASP A 292 3.21 18.84 23.14
C ASP A 292 4.54 18.40 23.79
N ARG A 293 4.49 17.51 24.78
CA ARG A 293 5.69 17.00 25.45
C ARG A 293 6.52 16.06 24.56
N VAL A 294 5.86 15.24 23.74
CA VAL A 294 6.52 14.36 22.76
C VAL A 294 7.18 15.19 21.67
N GLN A 295 6.48 16.18 21.10
CA GLN A 295 7.02 17.10 20.10
C GLN A 295 8.27 17.81 20.61
N ARG A 296 8.25 18.31 21.85
CA ARG A 296 9.41 18.96 22.47
C ARG A 296 10.62 18.04 22.55
N GLN A 297 10.43 16.78 22.97
CA GLN A 297 11.52 15.80 23.02
C GLN A 297 12.07 15.47 21.64
N VAL A 298 11.18 15.28 20.66
CA VAL A 298 11.56 15.06 19.26
C VAL A 298 12.40 16.21 18.72
N ILE A 299 11.99 17.47 18.94
CA ILE A 299 12.76 18.65 18.52
C ILE A 299 14.16 18.65 19.17
N SER A 300 14.24 18.29 20.44
CA SER A 300 15.49 18.27 21.21
C SER A 300 16.42 17.17 20.72
N LEU A 301 15.88 15.98 20.45
CA LEU A 301 16.63 14.84 19.92
C LEU A 301 17.10 15.10 18.49
N LEU A 302 16.22 15.59 17.60
CA LEU A 302 16.57 15.97 16.22
C LEU A 302 17.72 16.98 16.20
N ARG A 303 17.65 18.03 17.03
CA ARG A 303 18.71 19.03 17.15
C ARG A 303 20.07 18.43 17.55
N ARG A 304 20.08 17.39 18.39
CA ARG A 304 21.32 16.73 18.83
C ARG A 304 21.91 15.83 17.75
N ILE A 305 21.08 15.07 17.04
CA ILE A 305 21.58 14.04 16.10
C ILE A 305 21.79 14.58 14.67
N ILE A 306 21.19 15.70 14.29
CA ILE A 306 21.23 16.22 12.90
C ILE A 306 22.63 16.50 12.37
N ALA A 307 23.58 16.88 13.24
CA ALA A 307 24.97 17.10 12.86
C ALA A 307 25.69 15.82 12.39
N GLU A 308 25.24 14.65 12.86
CA GLU A 308 25.79 13.34 12.48
C GLU A 308 25.09 12.75 11.23
N ILE A 309 24.08 13.44 10.67
CA ILE A 309 23.24 12.93 9.59
C ILE A 309 23.46 13.77 8.32
N PRO A 310 24.08 13.21 7.27
CA PRO A 310 24.21 13.90 5.99
C PRO A 310 22.84 14.20 5.35
N PRO A 311 22.69 15.30 4.59
CA PRO A 311 21.42 15.66 3.94
C PRO A 311 20.85 14.55 3.05
N GLN A 312 21.71 13.84 2.30
CA GLN A 312 21.30 12.73 1.43
C GLN A 312 20.69 11.55 2.23
N LYS A 313 21.25 11.27 3.41
CA LYS A 313 20.74 10.21 4.29
C LYS A 313 19.38 10.60 4.87
N MET A 314 19.23 11.85 5.30
CA MET A 314 17.95 12.36 5.77
C MET A 314 16.90 12.32 4.67
N LEU A 315 17.25 12.69 3.43
CA LEU A 315 16.35 12.59 2.29
C LEU A 315 15.87 11.14 2.06
N ALA A 316 16.76 10.16 2.15
CA ALA A 316 16.40 8.75 2.05
C ALA A 316 15.45 8.32 3.19
N ALA A 317 15.68 8.81 4.42
CA ALA A 317 14.85 8.52 5.57
C ALA A 317 13.43 9.09 5.45
N VAL A 318 13.32 10.35 5.07
CA VAL A 318 12.03 11.06 4.92
C VAL A 318 11.15 10.37 3.88
N ASN A 319 11.77 9.86 2.80
CA ASN A 319 11.07 9.22 1.69
C ASN A 319 10.98 7.69 1.84
N TYR A 320 11.34 7.15 3.01
CA TYR A 320 11.27 5.72 3.27
C TYR A 320 9.83 5.20 3.26
N GLY A 321 9.46 4.54 2.14
CA GLY A 321 8.12 4.00 1.91
C GLY A 321 7.14 4.98 1.26
N ASN A 322 7.61 6.15 0.80
CA ASN A 322 6.84 7.09 -0.02
C ASN A 322 7.11 6.85 -1.52
N ASP A 323 6.12 7.14 -2.37
CA ASP A 323 6.29 7.07 -3.82
C ASP A 323 7.20 8.23 -4.32
N LEU A 324 7.99 7.95 -5.37
CA LEU A 324 9.02 8.88 -5.88
C LEU A 324 8.45 10.21 -6.42
N ASN A 325 7.17 10.26 -6.76
CA ASN A 325 6.50 11.45 -7.29
C ASN A 325 6.22 12.50 -6.20
N THR A 326 6.38 12.14 -4.93
CA THR A 326 6.12 13.02 -3.77
C THR A 326 7.37 13.15 -2.91
N ARG A 327 8.54 13.43 -3.51
CA ARG A 327 9.77 13.63 -2.74
C ARG A 327 9.60 14.78 -1.76
N VAL A 328 9.69 14.46 -0.47
CA VAL A 328 9.64 15.44 0.62
C VAL A 328 11.03 15.53 1.26
N THR A 329 11.45 16.73 1.60
CA THR A 329 12.69 17.01 2.31
C THR A 329 12.45 17.17 3.81
N LEU A 330 13.53 17.16 4.60
CA LEU A 330 13.44 17.58 6.00
C LEU A 330 12.93 19.02 6.12
N LEU A 331 13.35 19.90 5.20
CA LEU A 331 12.97 21.30 5.24
C LEU A 331 11.48 21.51 5.00
N ASP A 332 10.87 20.72 4.12
CA ASP A 332 9.41 20.75 3.93
C ASP A 332 8.69 20.44 5.26
N HIS A 333 9.14 19.43 6.00
CA HIS A 333 8.59 19.12 7.32
C HIS A 333 8.77 20.27 8.30
N LEU A 334 9.99 20.81 8.44
CA LEU A 334 10.28 21.88 9.39
C LEU A 334 9.54 23.19 9.06
N VAL A 335 9.49 23.58 7.78
CA VAL A 335 8.78 24.80 7.33
C VAL A 335 7.27 24.64 7.47
N CYS A 336 6.71 23.49 7.10
CA CYS A 336 5.28 23.23 7.32
C CYS A 336 4.95 23.19 8.82
N TYR A 337 5.85 22.66 9.66
CA TYR A 337 5.68 22.71 11.11
C TYR A 337 5.60 24.15 11.64
N LEU A 338 6.46 25.05 11.14
CA LEU A 338 6.38 26.48 11.47
C LEU A 338 5.06 27.11 11.01
N GLY A 339 4.60 26.76 9.80
CA GLY A 339 3.33 27.24 9.24
C GLY A 339 2.14 27.00 10.16
N LYS A 340 2.11 25.87 10.87
CA LYS A 340 1.04 25.52 11.83
C LYS A 340 0.91 26.49 13.01
N ALA A 341 1.95 27.27 13.33
CA ALA A 341 1.92 28.28 14.39
C ALA A 341 1.50 29.68 13.92
N ILE A 342 1.41 29.89 12.61
CA ILE A 342 1.13 31.21 12.02
C ILE A 342 -0.38 31.43 11.94
N THR A 343 -0.84 32.51 12.54
CA THR A 343 -2.24 32.97 12.49
C THR A 343 -2.34 34.27 11.72
N VAL A 344 -3.18 34.30 10.69
CA VAL A 344 -3.46 35.50 9.90
C VAL A 344 -4.75 36.14 10.38
N GLN A 345 -4.72 37.44 10.66
CA GLN A 345 -5.88 38.25 11.01
C GLN A 345 -6.14 39.26 9.90
N VAL A 346 -7.33 39.21 9.29
CA VAL A 346 -7.72 40.19 8.27
C VAL A 346 -8.62 41.23 8.91
N LYS A 347 -8.18 42.50 8.89
CA LYS A 347 -8.97 43.64 9.38
C LYS A 347 -9.43 44.48 8.20
N VAL A 348 -10.71 44.35 7.83
CA VAL A 348 -11.33 45.18 6.78
C VAL A 348 -11.72 46.53 7.38
N LYS A 349 -11.22 47.63 6.81
CA LYS A 349 -11.56 48.99 7.25
C LYS A 349 -12.89 49.41 6.60
N GLY A 350 -14.00 49.11 7.27
CA GLY A 350 -15.37 49.49 6.86
C GLY A 350 -16.27 49.73 8.07
N THR A 351 -17.30 50.57 7.90
CA THR A 351 -18.25 50.99 8.94
C THR A 351 -19.23 49.87 9.31
N SER A 352 -18.76 48.84 10.01
CA SER A 352 -19.58 47.88 10.76
C SER A 352 -18.68 47.08 11.69
N GLY A 353 -19.00 47.02 12.97
CA GLY A 353 -18.21 46.41 14.05
C GLY A 353 -18.12 44.89 14.02
N ALA A 354 -17.74 44.28 12.89
CA ALA A 354 -17.39 42.87 12.83
C ALA A 354 -16.01 42.65 13.48
N SER A 355 -15.93 41.71 14.42
CA SER A 355 -14.68 41.27 15.04
C SER A 355 -13.74 40.69 13.97
N PRO A 356 -12.42 40.95 14.04
CA PRO A 356 -11.47 40.42 13.07
C PRO A 356 -11.47 38.89 13.10
N ALA A 357 -11.72 38.27 11.95
CA ALA A 357 -11.61 36.82 11.79
C ALA A 357 -10.12 36.43 11.77
N ALA A 358 -9.73 35.55 12.68
CA ALA A 358 -8.40 34.97 12.75
C ALA A 358 -8.44 33.56 12.17
N VAL A 359 -7.56 33.26 11.22
CA VAL A 359 -7.45 31.93 10.62
C VAL A 359 -6.02 31.42 10.84
N SER A 360 -5.88 30.20 11.36
CA SER A 360 -4.58 29.52 11.41
C SER A 360 -4.24 28.98 10.02
N MET A 361 -3.00 29.20 9.57
CA MET A 361 -2.54 28.69 8.27
C MET A 361 -2.65 27.17 8.20
N GLY A 362 -2.36 26.45 9.30
CA GLY A 362 -2.51 24.98 9.37
C GLY A 362 -3.96 24.50 9.27
N GLY A 363 -4.92 25.31 9.74
CA GLY A 363 -6.36 25.04 9.59
C GLY A 363 -6.92 25.41 8.21
N SER A 364 -6.14 26.09 7.37
CA SER A 364 -6.54 26.51 6.01
C SER A 364 -6.21 25.45 4.94
N VAL A 365 -5.47 24.39 5.29
CA VAL A 365 -5.02 23.35 4.37
C VAL A 365 -6.09 22.25 4.27
N GLY A 366 -7.11 22.48 3.44
CA GLY A 366 -8.12 21.46 3.10
C GLY A 366 -7.63 20.50 2.02
N GLY A 367 -7.95 19.20 2.15
CA GLY A 367 -7.83 18.25 1.03
C GLY A 367 -6.42 17.82 0.58
N ALA A 368 -5.36 18.11 1.35
CA ALA A 368 -3.99 17.65 1.01
C ALA A 368 -3.91 16.13 0.69
N PRO A 369 -3.17 15.73 -0.36
CA PRO A 369 -2.95 14.32 -0.71
C PRO A 369 -2.25 13.56 0.43
N PRO A 370 -2.37 12.23 0.51
CA PRO A 370 -1.80 11.42 1.61
C PRO A 370 -0.31 11.66 1.87
N ALA A 371 0.46 12.04 0.84
CA ALA A 371 1.89 12.32 0.96
C ALA A 371 2.22 13.63 1.69
N ALA A 372 1.30 14.59 1.77
CA ALA A 372 1.49 15.89 2.42
C ALA A 372 0.70 16.03 3.73
N TRP A 373 0.41 14.88 4.37
CA TRP A 373 -0.31 14.79 5.65
C TRP A 373 0.28 15.73 6.72
N PHE A 374 1.61 15.90 6.74
CA PHE A 374 2.32 16.71 7.72
C PHE A 374 2.02 18.22 7.65
N MET A 375 1.33 18.70 6.62
CA MET A 375 0.88 20.10 6.53
C MET A 375 -0.30 20.43 7.46
N ARG A 376 -1.08 19.42 7.87
CA ARG A 376 -2.28 19.60 8.70
C ARG A 376 -1.97 19.54 10.20
N GLY A 377 -2.92 19.98 11.03
CA GLY A 377 -2.81 19.95 12.49
C GLY A 377 -2.29 21.27 13.08
N HIS A 378 -1.91 21.24 14.35
CA HIS A 378 -1.50 22.43 15.09
C HIS A 378 -0.15 22.22 15.79
N THR A 379 0.45 23.33 16.23
CA THR A 379 1.64 23.33 17.10
C THR A 379 1.61 24.57 17.99
N THR A 380 2.43 24.60 19.03
CA THR A 380 2.56 25.77 19.92
C THR A 380 3.57 26.77 19.35
N LYS A 381 3.40 28.06 19.66
CA LYS A 381 4.38 29.11 19.30
C LYS A 381 5.76 28.83 19.89
N LYS A 382 5.82 28.22 21.08
CA LYS A 382 7.08 27.83 21.75
C LYS A 382 7.82 26.77 20.92
N HIS A 383 7.13 25.71 20.47
CA HIS A 383 7.75 24.67 19.65
C HIS A 383 8.17 25.19 18.28
N ALA A 384 7.34 26.01 17.64
CA ALA A 384 7.70 26.66 16.39
C ALA A 384 8.95 27.52 16.53
N HIS A 385 9.13 28.24 17.64
CA HIS A 385 10.35 29.00 17.89
C HIS A 385 11.61 28.10 17.98
N LEU A 386 11.51 26.93 18.62
CA LEU A 386 12.64 25.98 18.69
C LEU A 386 13.04 25.42 17.33
N VAL A 387 12.05 25.14 16.47
CA VAL A 387 12.26 24.69 15.09
C VAL A 387 12.80 25.82 14.21
N ALA A 388 12.31 27.04 14.38
CA ALA A 388 12.82 28.21 13.67
C ALA A 388 14.30 28.46 14.01
N LYS A 389 14.66 28.36 15.30
CA LYS A 389 16.05 28.43 15.74
C LYS A 389 16.91 27.32 15.10
N LEU A 390 16.37 26.11 14.95
CA LEU A 390 17.10 25.00 14.32
C LEU A 390 17.37 25.30 12.83
N LEU A 391 16.37 25.78 12.10
CA LEU A 391 16.52 26.19 10.71
C LEU A 391 17.53 27.34 10.56
N SER A 392 17.53 28.32 11.46
CA SER A 392 18.54 29.38 11.48
C SER A 392 19.94 28.82 11.73
N ASP A 393 20.11 27.95 12.73
CA ASP A 393 21.41 27.32 13.01
C ASP A 393 21.91 26.47 11.84
N MET A 394 21.01 25.79 11.12
CA MET A 394 21.36 25.07 9.88
C MET A 394 21.80 26.05 8.79
N ALA A 395 21.05 27.13 8.53
CA ALA A 395 21.35 28.12 7.49
C ALA A 395 22.65 28.91 7.75
N GLU A 396 23.05 29.06 9.01
CA GLU A 396 24.26 29.74 9.47
C GLU A 396 25.48 28.80 9.58
N ASP A 397 25.40 27.58 9.02
CA ASP A 397 26.45 26.56 9.05
C ASP A 397 26.86 26.09 10.47
N LYS A 398 26.06 26.37 11.50
CA LYS A 398 26.34 25.96 12.90
C LYS A 398 26.09 24.47 13.15
N VAL A 399 25.29 23.83 12.30
CA VAL A 399 25.08 22.37 12.32
C VAL A 399 26.15 21.66 11.50
N SER A 400 26.24 21.99 10.22
CA SER A 400 27.31 21.57 9.31
C SER A 400 27.26 22.43 8.04
N VAL A 401 28.37 22.49 7.31
CA VAL A 401 28.46 23.23 6.03
C VAL A 401 27.53 22.62 4.96
N GLU A 402 27.40 21.28 4.94
CA GLU A 402 26.51 20.59 4.01
C GLU A 402 25.05 20.98 4.23
N TRP A 403 24.63 21.01 5.50
CA TRP A 403 23.27 21.43 5.86
C TRP A 403 23.02 22.91 5.57
N GLY A 404 23.99 23.80 5.75
CA GLY A 404 23.79 25.22 5.47
C GLY A 404 23.65 25.53 3.98
N ALA A 405 24.40 24.85 3.12
CA ALA A 405 24.21 24.96 1.67
C ALA A 405 22.81 24.51 1.24
N GLU A 406 22.37 23.32 1.67
CA GLU A 406 21.04 22.77 1.36
C GLU A 406 19.92 23.68 1.89
N THR A 407 20.08 24.17 3.13
CA THR A 407 19.07 25.00 3.79
C THR A 407 18.86 26.33 3.07
N ARG A 408 19.96 27.03 2.74
CA ARG A 408 19.89 28.29 1.99
C ARG A 408 19.29 28.09 0.59
N ALA A 409 19.66 27.01 -0.10
CA ALA A 409 19.16 26.70 -1.43
C ALA A 409 17.63 26.45 -1.43
N ALA A 410 17.14 25.65 -0.49
CA ALA A 410 15.71 25.36 -0.34
C ALA A 410 14.91 26.59 0.09
N LEU A 411 15.39 27.36 1.07
CA LEU A 411 14.73 28.61 1.48
C LEU A 411 14.62 29.59 0.31
N ALA A 412 15.69 29.77 -0.48
CA ALA A 412 15.66 30.60 -1.68
C ALA A 412 14.68 30.06 -2.74
N ALA A 413 14.52 28.74 -2.85
CA ALA A 413 13.53 28.14 -3.75
C ALA A 413 12.08 28.43 -3.31
N TYR A 414 11.77 28.36 -2.01
CA TYR A 414 10.45 28.73 -1.50
C TYR A 414 10.11 30.20 -1.78
N PHE A 415 11.08 31.12 -1.62
CA PHE A 415 10.87 32.54 -1.95
C PHE A 415 10.64 32.78 -3.45
N ARG A 416 11.43 32.15 -4.33
CA ARG A 416 11.24 32.27 -5.78
C ARG A 416 9.91 31.68 -6.26
N GLY A 417 9.40 30.65 -5.60
CA GLY A 417 8.06 30.11 -5.86
C GLY A 417 6.94 31.11 -5.52
N MET A 418 7.18 32.02 -4.58
CA MET A 418 6.24 33.07 -4.16
C MET A 418 6.14 34.23 -5.17
N GLU A 419 7.23 34.57 -5.86
CA GLU A 419 7.25 35.62 -6.89
C GLU A 419 6.46 35.26 -8.16
N GLY A 420 6.18 33.97 -8.40
CA GLY A 420 5.28 33.51 -9.46
C GLY A 420 3.79 33.53 -9.10
N GLY A 421 3.44 33.85 -7.84
CA GLY A 421 2.08 33.77 -7.29
C GLY A 421 1.37 35.12 -7.07
N VAL A 422 2.04 36.25 -7.34
CA VAL A 422 1.39 37.56 -7.35
C VAL A 422 0.81 37.78 -8.74
N CYS A 423 -0.52 37.73 -8.83
CA CYS A 423 -1.26 38.11 -10.02
C CYS A 423 -1.14 39.62 -10.27
N ASP A 424 -0.05 40.03 -10.92
CA ASP A 424 0.01 41.33 -11.57
C ASP A 424 -0.94 41.32 -12.76
N THR A 425 -2.07 42.00 -12.58
CA THR A 425 -2.95 42.46 -13.65
C THR A 425 -2.27 43.60 -14.40
N SER A 426 -1.27 43.30 -15.22
CA SER A 426 -0.91 44.20 -16.32
C SER A 426 -0.30 43.44 -17.50
N ASN A 427 -0.88 43.68 -18.68
CA ASN A 427 -0.42 43.21 -19.98
C ASN A 427 1.09 43.43 -20.17
N SER A 428 1.84 42.36 -20.50
CA SER A 428 2.30 42.11 -21.88
C SER A 428 3.32 40.96 -21.97
N ALA A 429 3.10 40.15 -23.01
CA ALA A 429 4.10 39.50 -23.88
C ALA A 429 4.60 38.07 -23.57
N ALA A 430 4.31 37.22 -24.57
CA ALA A 430 4.86 35.92 -24.95
C ALA A 430 4.24 34.65 -24.34
N PRO A 431 3.81 33.67 -25.17
CA PRO A 431 3.39 32.36 -24.69
C PRO A 431 4.58 31.66 -24.01
N PRO A 432 4.39 30.98 -22.86
CA PRO A 432 5.47 30.24 -22.24
C PRO A 432 5.95 29.18 -23.23
N SER A 433 7.24 29.21 -23.51
CA SER A 433 7.91 28.12 -24.22
C SER A 433 7.62 26.81 -23.46
N LEU A 434 6.85 25.91 -24.07
CA LEU A 434 6.65 24.55 -23.56
C LEU A 434 7.95 23.73 -23.56
N ALA A 435 9.01 24.23 -24.21
CA ALA A 435 10.33 23.60 -24.17
C ALA A 435 10.96 23.76 -22.78
N GLY A 436 11.54 22.68 -22.28
CA GLY A 436 12.31 22.67 -21.04
C GLY A 436 11.61 22.03 -19.84
N THR A 437 10.32 21.68 -19.95
CA THR A 437 9.58 20.93 -18.92
C THR A 437 8.80 19.78 -19.57
N CYS A 438 8.95 18.57 -19.03
CA CYS A 438 8.18 17.41 -19.47
C CYS A 438 6.71 17.55 -19.07
N ARG A 439 5.80 17.47 -20.04
CA ARG A 439 4.35 17.57 -19.85
C ARG A 439 3.73 16.44 -19.01
N PHE A 440 4.44 15.33 -18.80
CA PHE A 440 3.91 14.14 -18.11
C PHE A 440 4.49 13.99 -16.71
N CYS A 441 5.83 13.97 -16.59
CA CYS A 441 6.50 13.79 -15.30
C CYS A 441 6.98 15.10 -14.64
N GLY A 442 6.79 16.26 -15.28
CA GLY A 442 7.22 17.55 -14.75
C GLY A 442 8.73 17.80 -14.72
N ALA A 443 9.55 16.83 -15.17
CA ALA A 443 11.00 16.96 -15.19
C ALA A 443 11.43 18.19 -16.01
N ARG A 444 12.31 19.02 -15.44
CA ARG A 444 12.86 20.21 -16.11
C ARG A 444 14.26 19.93 -16.62
N GLY A 445 14.59 20.43 -17.80
CA GLY A 445 15.91 20.27 -18.38
C GLY A 445 16.12 21.18 -19.58
N ASN A 446 17.32 21.75 -19.69
CA ASN A 446 17.74 22.60 -20.80
C ASN A 446 18.68 21.87 -21.79
N THR A 447 18.83 20.56 -21.65
CA THR A 447 19.68 19.69 -22.48
C THR A 447 18.88 18.51 -23.04
N GLY A 448 19.36 17.88 -24.10
CA GLY A 448 18.71 16.72 -24.72
C GLY A 448 17.32 17.03 -25.32
N LEU A 449 16.39 16.07 -25.25
CA LEU A 449 15.05 16.18 -25.85
C LEU A 449 14.19 17.30 -25.24
N LEU A 450 14.46 17.71 -24.01
CA LEU A 450 13.75 18.83 -23.36
C LEU A 450 14.26 20.20 -23.78
N ALA A 451 15.45 20.30 -24.38
CA ALA A 451 15.99 21.58 -24.85
C ALA A 451 15.15 22.22 -25.96
N ILE A 452 14.49 21.38 -26.77
CA ILE A 452 13.68 21.79 -27.93
C ILE A 452 12.23 21.30 -27.85
N GLY A 453 11.86 20.55 -26.80
CA GLY A 453 10.59 19.86 -26.70
C GLY A 453 10.05 19.80 -25.27
N ASN A 454 8.85 19.24 -25.14
CA ASN A 454 8.10 19.17 -23.88
C ASN A 454 7.88 17.74 -23.37
N VAL A 455 8.67 16.77 -23.85
CA VAL A 455 8.63 15.37 -23.40
C VAL A 455 10.07 14.91 -23.15
N CYS A 456 10.37 14.41 -21.95
CA CYS A 456 11.71 13.97 -21.58
C CYS A 456 12.06 12.62 -22.20
N ALA A 457 13.34 12.23 -22.13
CA ALA A 457 13.84 10.97 -22.70
C ALA A 457 13.38 9.70 -21.96
N ASP A 458 12.60 9.85 -20.88
CA ASP A 458 12.02 8.71 -20.16
C ASP A 458 11.08 7.91 -21.06
N GLN A 459 11.22 6.59 -21.04
CA GLN A 459 10.49 5.70 -21.94
C GLN A 459 8.97 5.82 -21.78
N GLN A 460 8.47 5.92 -20.55
CA GLN A 460 7.03 6.06 -20.29
C GLN A 460 6.52 7.40 -20.84
N CYS A 461 7.27 8.48 -20.63
CA CYS A 461 6.93 9.80 -21.17
C CYS A 461 6.92 9.81 -22.71
N GLN A 462 7.84 9.10 -23.36
CA GLN A 462 7.87 8.96 -24.81
C GLN A 462 6.66 8.17 -25.34
N GLU A 463 6.29 7.06 -24.69
CA GLU A 463 5.11 6.26 -25.04
C GLU A 463 3.81 7.07 -24.86
N HIS A 464 3.71 7.84 -23.78
CA HIS A 464 2.63 8.78 -23.54
C HIS A 464 2.58 9.88 -24.62
N GLY A 465 3.73 10.43 -24.99
CA GLY A 465 3.86 11.43 -26.07
C GLY A 465 3.39 10.92 -27.43
N ALA A 466 3.62 9.64 -27.73
CA ALA A 466 3.15 9.02 -28.97
C ALA A 466 1.62 8.98 -29.07
N GLN A 467 0.93 8.70 -27.96
CA GLN A 467 -0.54 8.57 -27.91
C GLN A 467 -1.27 9.87 -27.54
N ALA A 468 -0.54 10.89 -27.09
CA ALA A 468 -1.09 12.18 -26.72
C ALA A 468 -1.55 13.03 -27.91
N CYS A 469 -2.57 13.85 -27.68
CA CYS A 469 -2.87 14.98 -28.53
C CYS A 469 -1.72 16.00 -28.50
N THR A 470 -1.37 16.55 -29.66
CA THR A 470 -0.30 17.54 -29.84
C THR A 470 -0.82 18.97 -30.02
N ARG A 471 -2.14 19.18 -29.94
CA ARG A 471 -2.76 20.50 -30.11
C ARG A 471 -2.69 21.31 -28.81
N LEU A 472 -2.58 22.62 -28.96
CA LEU A 472 -2.83 23.59 -27.90
C LEU A 472 -4.31 24.00 -27.94
N LEU A 473 -4.92 24.08 -26.76
CA LEU A 473 -6.28 24.57 -26.59
C LEU A 473 -6.32 26.10 -26.72
N ALA A 474 -7.51 26.67 -26.91
CA ALA A 474 -7.69 28.12 -27.03
C ALA A 474 -7.22 28.90 -25.79
N CYS A 475 -7.21 28.26 -24.62
CA CYS A 475 -6.69 28.82 -23.37
C CYS A 475 -5.15 28.80 -23.26
N GLY A 476 -4.44 28.25 -24.25
CA GLY A 476 -2.98 28.15 -24.25
C GLY A 476 -2.42 26.86 -23.61
N HIS A 477 -3.24 26.06 -22.93
CA HIS A 477 -2.81 24.78 -22.36
C HIS A 477 -2.68 23.68 -23.42
N ALA A 478 -1.74 22.76 -23.21
CA ALA A 478 -1.65 21.53 -24.00
C ALA A 478 -2.88 20.65 -23.78
N CYS A 479 -3.42 20.09 -24.86
CA CYS A 479 -4.54 19.16 -24.75
C CYS A 479 -4.09 17.88 -23.99
N GLY A 480 -4.79 17.57 -22.89
CA GLY A 480 -4.62 16.32 -22.13
C GLY A 480 -5.21 15.09 -22.82
N GLY A 481 -5.93 15.29 -23.93
CA GLY A 481 -6.57 14.24 -24.72
C GLY A 481 -5.60 13.37 -25.53
N VAL A 482 -6.18 12.50 -26.35
CA VAL A 482 -5.44 11.49 -27.14
C VAL A 482 -5.29 11.89 -28.60
N ARG A 483 -4.30 11.32 -29.29
CA ARG A 483 -4.04 11.57 -30.70
C ARG A 483 -5.22 11.11 -31.56
N GLY A 484 -5.64 11.94 -32.51
CA GLY A 484 -6.70 11.60 -33.47
C GLY A 484 -8.13 11.79 -32.95
N GLU A 485 -8.30 12.40 -31.78
CA GLU A 485 -9.62 12.75 -31.25
C GLU A 485 -10.29 13.83 -32.13
N ARG A 486 -11.57 13.63 -32.49
CA ARG A 486 -12.31 14.55 -33.38
C ARG A 486 -12.49 15.92 -32.75
N ALA A 487 -12.87 15.93 -31.48
CA ALA A 487 -12.89 17.11 -30.61
C ALA A 487 -11.87 16.89 -29.52
N CYS A 488 -11.01 17.88 -29.27
CA CYS A 488 -10.05 17.79 -28.17
C CYS A 488 -10.79 17.68 -26.83
N LEU A 489 -10.27 16.87 -25.92
CA LEU A 489 -10.66 16.90 -24.51
C LEU A 489 -10.68 18.34 -23.98
N ALA A 490 -11.74 18.69 -23.25
CA ALA A 490 -11.85 19.99 -22.58
C ALA A 490 -10.65 20.24 -21.66
N CYS A 491 -10.34 21.51 -21.39
CA CYS A 491 -9.16 21.84 -20.62
C CYS A 491 -9.25 21.26 -19.20
N LEU A 492 -8.32 20.36 -18.86
CA LEU A 492 -8.25 19.76 -17.51
C LEU A 492 -8.05 20.82 -16.41
N HIS A 493 -7.49 21.98 -16.74
CA HIS A 493 -7.32 23.09 -15.78
C HIS A 493 -8.59 23.95 -15.61
N GLY A 494 -9.76 23.46 -16.03
CA GLY A 494 -11.04 24.16 -15.85
C GLY A 494 -11.19 25.45 -16.68
N CYS A 495 -10.30 25.70 -17.65
CA CYS A 495 -10.42 26.86 -18.52
C CYS A 495 -11.65 26.71 -19.43
N ALA A 496 -12.56 27.69 -19.39
CA ALA A 496 -13.78 27.65 -20.19
C ALA A 496 -13.48 27.46 -21.69
N ALA A 497 -14.16 26.48 -22.31
CA ALA A 497 -14.21 26.36 -23.76
C ALA A 497 -15.11 27.46 -24.33
N PRO A 498 -14.89 27.93 -25.58
CA PRO A 498 -15.85 28.79 -26.24
C PRO A 498 -17.13 28.00 -26.56
N GLY A 499 -18.24 28.33 -25.85
CA GLY A 499 -19.55 27.70 -25.97
C GLY A 499 -19.98 27.00 -24.67
N ASP A 500 -21.30 26.95 -24.39
CA ASP A 500 -21.98 26.44 -23.17
C ASP A 500 -21.70 24.95 -22.78
N ALA A 501 -20.50 24.43 -23.00
CA ALA A 501 -20.11 23.10 -22.57
C ALA A 501 -20.04 23.04 -21.04
N ALA A 502 -20.72 22.04 -20.45
CA ALA A 502 -20.66 21.78 -19.02
C ALA A 502 -19.20 21.58 -18.57
N PRO A 503 -18.81 22.09 -17.39
CA PRO A 503 -17.47 21.89 -16.86
C PRO A 503 -17.17 20.39 -16.74
N LEU A 504 -15.90 20.03 -16.92
CA LEU A 504 -15.44 18.67 -16.65
C LEU A 504 -15.79 18.29 -15.20
N ARG A 505 -16.16 17.02 -15.00
CA ARG A 505 -16.41 16.48 -13.66
C ARG A 505 -15.12 16.29 -12.85
N GLN A 506 -13.97 16.32 -13.52
CA GLN A 506 -12.64 16.07 -12.96
C GLN A 506 -11.64 17.05 -13.59
N ASP A 507 -10.63 17.44 -12.83
CA ASP A 507 -9.59 18.37 -13.27
C ASP A 507 -8.22 17.69 -13.53
N ALA A 508 -7.19 18.51 -13.72
CA ALA A 508 -5.84 18.05 -14.04
C ALA A 508 -5.14 17.33 -12.89
N ASP A 509 -5.44 17.72 -11.65
CA ASP A 509 -4.80 17.26 -10.43
C ASP A 509 -5.54 16.07 -9.81
N ASP A 510 -6.80 15.84 -10.20
CA ASP A 510 -7.54 14.64 -9.87
C ASP A 510 -6.80 13.37 -10.27
N MET A 511 -6.80 12.40 -9.36
CA MET A 511 -6.18 11.10 -9.58
C MET A 511 -7.03 10.26 -10.53
N CYS A 512 -6.38 9.58 -11.47
CA CYS A 512 -7.07 8.59 -12.28
C CYS A 512 -7.55 7.44 -11.37
N MET A 513 -8.87 7.29 -11.25
CA MET A 513 -9.52 6.30 -10.36
C MET A 513 -9.39 4.84 -10.86
N ILE A 514 -8.43 4.56 -11.75
CA ILE A 514 -8.00 3.22 -12.15
C ILE A 514 -6.61 2.92 -11.60
N CYS A 515 -5.61 3.79 -11.83
CA CYS A 515 -4.26 3.56 -11.31
C CYS A 515 -4.12 4.03 -9.86
N PHE A 516 -4.82 5.11 -9.47
CA PHE A 516 -4.67 5.80 -8.19
C PHE A 516 -3.24 6.29 -7.90
N THR A 517 -2.33 6.23 -8.87
CA THR A 517 -0.91 6.58 -8.73
C THR A 517 -0.55 7.91 -9.38
N ASP A 518 -1.25 8.29 -10.45
CA ASP A 518 -0.90 9.45 -11.26
C ASP A 518 -2.12 10.36 -11.49
N PRO A 519 -1.94 11.68 -11.48
CA PRO A 519 -3.00 12.64 -11.81
C PRO A 519 -3.35 12.56 -13.30
N LEU A 520 -4.55 13.03 -13.66
CA LEU A 520 -5.05 12.94 -15.04
C LEU A 520 -4.15 13.63 -16.06
N GLN A 521 -3.46 14.71 -15.69
CA GLN A 521 -2.51 15.41 -16.58
C GLN A 521 -1.22 14.63 -16.88
N ALA A 522 -0.84 13.65 -16.05
CA ALA A 522 0.44 12.94 -16.17
C ALA A 522 0.48 11.92 -17.32
N ALA A 523 -0.65 11.63 -17.98
CA ALA A 523 -0.70 10.77 -19.15
C ALA A 523 -1.88 11.15 -20.07
N PRO A 524 -1.93 10.68 -21.32
CA PRO A 524 -3.06 10.92 -22.23
C PRO A 524 -4.37 10.40 -21.63
N ALA A 525 -5.34 11.29 -21.46
CA ALA A 525 -6.62 11.01 -20.84
C ALA A 525 -7.77 10.99 -21.85
N ILE A 526 -8.82 10.25 -21.54
CA ILE A 526 -10.05 10.16 -22.33
C ILE A 526 -11.24 10.46 -21.42
N GLN A 527 -12.23 11.17 -21.96
CA GLN A 527 -13.52 11.33 -21.30
C GLN A 527 -14.46 10.23 -21.79
N LEU A 528 -14.95 9.40 -20.86
CA LEU A 528 -15.98 8.41 -21.15
C LEU A 528 -17.31 9.11 -21.42
N LYS A 529 -18.23 8.42 -22.10
CA LYS A 529 -19.60 8.93 -22.34
C LYS A 529 -20.33 9.41 -21.07
N CYS A 530 -20.06 8.78 -19.92
CA CYS A 530 -20.63 9.18 -18.63
C CYS A 530 -20.03 10.47 -18.03
N GLY A 531 -19.08 11.10 -18.73
CA GLY A 531 -18.46 12.37 -18.38
C GLY A 531 -17.20 12.27 -17.51
N HIS A 532 -16.89 11.09 -16.97
CA HIS A 532 -15.69 10.85 -16.16
C HIS A 532 -14.43 10.65 -17.04
N VAL A 533 -13.29 11.09 -16.53
CA VAL A 533 -12.02 11.14 -17.22
C VAL A 533 -11.03 10.14 -16.60
N PHE A 534 -10.32 9.40 -17.44
CA PHE A 534 -9.32 8.39 -17.06
C PHE A 534 -8.15 8.38 -18.05
N HIS A 535 -6.98 7.90 -17.64
CA HIS A 535 -5.90 7.66 -18.60
C HIS A 535 -6.27 6.57 -19.61
N LEU A 536 -5.92 6.78 -20.87
CA LEU A 536 -6.18 5.83 -21.95
C LEU A 536 -5.56 4.46 -21.66
N HIS A 537 -4.30 4.44 -21.21
CA HIS A 537 -3.58 3.19 -20.94
C HIS A 537 -4.21 2.42 -19.78
N CYS A 538 -4.74 3.13 -18.78
CA CYS A 538 -5.44 2.54 -17.63
C CYS A 538 -6.71 1.83 -18.09
N CYS A 539 -7.55 2.49 -18.89
CA CYS A 539 -8.74 1.87 -19.47
C CYS A 539 -8.40 0.64 -20.31
N LYS A 540 -7.40 0.74 -21.19
CA LYS A 540 -6.96 -0.40 -22.02
C LYS A 540 -6.47 -1.58 -21.17
N LYS A 541 -5.68 -1.32 -20.14
CA LYS A 541 -5.12 -2.36 -19.27
C LYS A 541 -6.21 -3.10 -18.49
N VAL A 542 -7.18 -2.37 -17.92
CA VAL A 542 -8.32 -2.99 -17.22
C VAL A 542 -9.14 -3.87 -18.18
N LEU A 543 -9.46 -3.37 -19.37
CA LEU A 543 -10.22 -4.13 -20.36
C LEU A 543 -9.46 -5.34 -20.90
N ALA A 544 -8.14 -5.25 -21.06
CA ALA A 544 -7.30 -6.38 -21.47
C ALA A 544 -7.20 -7.47 -20.40
N ASN A 545 -7.14 -7.08 -19.13
CA ASN A 545 -7.04 -8.01 -17.99
C ASN A 545 -8.37 -8.71 -17.65
N LYS A 546 -9.50 -8.18 -18.13
CA LYS A 546 -10.85 -8.74 -17.91
C LYS A 546 -11.21 -8.84 -16.41
N TRP A 547 -11.83 -9.95 -16.00
CA TRP A 547 -12.24 -10.22 -14.63
C TRP A 547 -11.19 -11.04 -13.85
N ILE A 548 -11.28 -10.97 -12.52
CA ILE A 548 -10.43 -11.72 -11.60
C ILE A 548 -11.15 -13.02 -11.22
N GLY A 549 -10.43 -14.15 -11.29
CA GLY A 549 -10.95 -15.47 -10.97
C GLY A 549 -11.56 -16.22 -12.17
N PRO A 550 -11.98 -17.48 -11.97
CA PRO A 550 -12.50 -18.31 -13.06
C PRO A 550 -13.90 -17.89 -13.52
N ARG A 551 -14.73 -17.37 -12.60
CA ARG A 551 -16.10 -16.92 -12.88
C ARG A 551 -16.12 -15.63 -13.70
N ILE A 552 -16.88 -15.63 -14.79
CA ILE A 552 -17.12 -14.45 -15.62
C ILE A 552 -17.84 -13.37 -14.81
N THR A 553 -17.24 -12.19 -14.71
CA THR A 553 -17.87 -10.97 -14.19
C THR A 553 -17.60 -9.79 -15.13
N PHE A 554 -18.44 -8.76 -15.10
CA PHE A 554 -18.40 -7.64 -16.07
C PHE A 554 -18.14 -6.28 -15.43
N SER A 555 -17.87 -6.21 -14.13
CA SER A 555 -17.60 -4.95 -13.43
C SER A 555 -16.35 -4.22 -13.93
N PHE A 556 -15.40 -4.95 -14.55
CA PHE A 556 -14.18 -4.39 -15.13
C PHE A 556 -14.44 -3.52 -16.37
N SER A 557 -15.56 -3.71 -17.08
CA SER A 557 -15.94 -2.89 -18.24
C SER A 557 -16.82 -1.70 -17.87
N GLN A 558 -17.02 -1.44 -16.58
CA GLN A 558 -17.81 -0.33 -16.05
C GLN A 558 -16.92 0.78 -15.49
N CYS A 559 -17.42 2.00 -15.54
CA CYS A 559 -16.76 3.17 -14.97
C CYS A 559 -16.52 2.96 -13.46
N PRO A 560 -15.28 3.06 -12.96
CA PRO A 560 -14.97 2.92 -11.54
C PRO A 560 -15.78 3.83 -10.62
N ILE A 561 -16.17 5.01 -11.12
CA ILE A 561 -16.86 6.07 -10.36
C ILE A 561 -18.38 5.85 -10.35
N CYS A 562 -19.06 5.87 -11.50
CA CYS A 562 -20.53 5.81 -11.57
C CYS A 562 -21.13 4.45 -11.95
N LYS A 563 -20.29 3.44 -12.26
CA LYS A 563 -20.69 2.09 -12.69
C LYS A 563 -21.44 1.99 -14.02
N GLU A 564 -21.59 3.08 -14.78
CA GLU A 564 -22.03 3.03 -16.18
C GLU A 564 -20.99 2.34 -17.08
N ASP A 565 -21.43 1.64 -18.13
CA ASP A 565 -20.53 0.96 -19.07
C ASP A 565 -19.54 1.93 -19.72
N MET A 566 -18.27 1.51 -19.77
CA MET A 566 -17.23 2.29 -20.44
C MET A 566 -17.53 2.38 -21.94
N SER A 567 -17.46 3.59 -22.46
CA SER A 567 -17.69 3.86 -23.88
C SER A 567 -16.78 5.00 -24.34
N HIS A 568 -15.86 4.65 -25.23
CA HIS A 568 -14.98 5.58 -25.94
C HIS A 568 -14.44 4.88 -27.21
N TRP A 569 -14.29 5.61 -28.32
CA TRP A 569 -13.95 5.02 -29.62
C TRP A 569 -12.60 4.29 -29.63
N THR A 570 -11.61 4.74 -28.86
CA THR A 570 -10.30 4.06 -28.72
C THR A 570 -10.34 2.75 -27.93
N LEU A 571 -11.47 2.44 -27.29
CA LEU A 571 -11.68 1.24 -26.50
C LEU A 571 -12.56 0.21 -27.21
N GLU A 572 -13.14 0.55 -28.37
CA GLU A 572 -14.17 -0.27 -29.03
C GLU A 572 -13.66 -1.66 -29.42
N GLU A 573 -12.40 -1.77 -29.85
CA GLU A 573 -11.76 -3.06 -30.16
C GLU A 573 -11.70 -4.01 -28.96
N LEU A 574 -11.53 -3.48 -27.74
CA LEU A 574 -11.48 -4.25 -26.50
C LEU A 574 -12.88 -4.49 -25.91
N LEU A 575 -13.81 -3.54 -26.11
CA LEU A 575 -15.17 -3.60 -25.60
C LEU A 575 -16.07 -4.53 -26.42
N ALA A 576 -15.89 -4.60 -27.74
CA ALA A 576 -16.78 -5.39 -28.61
C ALA A 576 -16.84 -6.88 -28.23
N PRO A 577 -15.72 -7.60 -27.99
CA PRO A 577 -15.76 -8.99 -27.53
C PRO A 577 -16.41 -9.14 -26.15
N THR A 578 -16.19 -8.16 -25.25
CA THR A 578 -16.76 -8.16 -23.91
C THR A 578 -18.28 -8.02 -23.95
N ARG A 579 -18.81 -7.14 -24.81
CA ARG A 579 -20.26 -6.96 -25.03
C ARG A 579 -20.90 -8.22 -25.61
N GLN A 580 -20.23 -8.90 -26.54
CA GLN A 580 -20.71 -10.17 -27.09
C GLN A 580 -20.80 -11.25 -26.00
N LEU A 581 -19.77 -11.37 -25.16
CA LEU A 581 -19.77 -12.32 -24.05
C LEU A 581 -20.86 -11.98 -23.01
N PHE A 582 -21.07 -10.69 -22.71
CA PHE A 582 -22.13 -10.22 -21.82
C PHE A 582 -23.50 -10.67 -22.31
N GLU A 583 -23.83 -10.42 -23.57
CA GLU A 583 -25.12 -10.84 -24.15
C GLU A 583 -25.26 -12.37 -24.22
N GLU A 584 -24.17 -13.10 -24.48
CA GLU A 584 -24.19 -14.57 -24.44
C GLU A 584 -24.53 -15.11 -23.03
N VAL A 585 -23.84 -14.61 -22.00
CA VAL A 585 -24.07 -15.01 -20.60
C VAL A 585 -25.46 -14.58 -20.14
N ARG A 586 -25.88 -13.35 -20.45
CA ARG A 586 -27.20 -12.80 -20.14
C ARG A 586 -28.31 -13.70 -20.70
N ARG A 587 -28.22 -14.04 -21.98
CA ARG A 587 -29.19 -14.91 -22.66
C ARG A 587 -29.26 -16.31 -22.03
N LYS A 588 -28.10 -16.94 -21.76
CA LYS A 588 -28.04 -18.28 -21.15
C LYS A 588 -28.57 -18.28 -19.71
N ALA A 589 -28.22 -17.27 -18.92
CA ALA A 589 -28.70 -17.11 -17.55
C ALA A 589 -30.21 -16.93 -17.49
N LEU A 590 -30.76 -16.04 -18.32
CA LEU A 590 -32.20 -15.81 -18.40
C LEU A 590 -32.96 -17.07 -18.82
N MET A 591 -32.50 -17.75 -19.87
CA MET A 591 -33.09 -19.01 -20.32
C MET A 591 -33.07 -20.07 -19.20
N ARG A 592 -31.99 -20.16 -18.41
CA ARG A 592 -31.93 -21.09 -17.28
C ARG A 592 -32.95 -20.74 -16.20
N LEU A 593 -33.12 -19.46 -15.88
CA LEU A 593 -34.09 -18.99 -14.88
C LEU A 593 -35.53 -19.34 -15.29
N GLU A 594 -35.87 -19.16 -16.58
CA GLU A 594 -37.19 -19.50 -17.12
C GLU A 594 -37.51 -20.99 -16.98
N TYR A 595 -36.54 -21.87 -17.24
CA TYR A 595 -36.71 -23.32 -17.15
C TYR A 595 -36.72 -23.85 -15.71
N GLU A 596 -36.09 -23.17 -14.76
CA GLU A 596 -36.16 -23.50 -13.32
C GLU A 596 -37.47 -23.03 -12.67
N GLY A 597 -38.33 -22.30 -13.38
CA GLY A 597 -39.59 -21.77 -12.84
C GLY A 597 -39.40 -20.73 -11.73
N GLY A 598 -38.22 -20.10 -11.67
CA GLY A 598 -37.84 -19.21 -10.57
C GLY A 598 -38.69 -17.94 -10.53
N ALA A 599 -39.57 -17.82 -9.54
CA ALA A 599 -40.26 -16.57 -9.23
C ALA A 599 -39.26 -15.52 -8.74
N LEU A 600 -39.34 -14.29 -9.26
CA LEU A 600 -38.57 -13.16 -8.74
C LEU A 600 -38.93 -12.93 -7.27
N PRO A 601 -37.94 -12.76 -6.37
CA PRO A 601 -38.23 -12.49 -4.96
C PRO A 601 -39.00 -11.17 -4.84
N ALA A 602 -40.24 -11.23 -4.34
CA ALA A 602 -41.02 -10.05 -3.99
C ALA A 602 -40.48 -9.44 -2.68
N ARG A 603 -39.38 -8.67 -2.77
CA ARG A 603 -38.93 -7.81 -1.67
C ARG A 603 -38.82 -6.37 -2.17
N GLY A 604 -39.30 -5.44 -1.33
CA GLY A 604 -39.75 -4.11 -1.73
C GLY A 604 -38.70 -3.20 -2.38
N LYS A 605 -39.25 -2.32 -3.24
CA LYS A 605 -38.65 -1.29 -4.13
C LYS A 605 -37.92 -1.83 -5.37
N GLN A 606 -38.67 -1.84 -6.48
CA GLN A 606 -38.36 -2.27 -7.86
C GLN A 606 -38.00 -3.76 -8.03
N LEU A 607 -38.80 -4.48 -8.84
CA LEU A 607 -38.41 -5.80 -9.33
C LEU A 607 -37.07 -5.66 -10.07
N PRO A 608 -36.02 -6.40 -9.70
CA PRO A 608 -34.80 -6.45 -10.50
C PRO A 608 -35.11 -6.99 -11.90
N ASP A 609 -34.44 -6.49 -12.94
CA ASP A 609 -34.48 -7.08 -14.28
C ASP A 609 -34.25 -8.61 -14.16
N PRO A 610 -35.15 -9.47 -14.67
CA PRO A 610 -34.99 -10.93 -14.61
C PRO A 610 -33.62 -11.41 -15.08
N ALA A 611 -33.05 -10.75 -16.10
CA ALA A 611 -31.75 -11.07 -16.61
C ALA A 611 -30.63 -10.72 -15.62
N ALA A 612 -30.71 -9.57 -14.95
CA ALA A 612 -29.75 -9.16 -13.92
C ALA A 612 -29.79 -10.12 -12.72
N TYR A 613 -30.99 -10.50 -12.27
CA TYR A 613 -31.17 -11.49 -11.20
C TYR A 613 -30.56 -12.85 -11.59
N ALA A 614 -30.78 -13.30 -12.82
CA ALA A 614 -30.22 -14.56 -13.32
C ALA A 614 -28.68 -14.52 -13.37
N MET A 615 -28.08 -13.42 -13.83
CA MET A 615 -26.63 -13.25 -13.90
C MET A 615 -25.97 -13.18 -12.51
N GLU A 616 -26.66 -12.67 -11.50
CA GLU A 616 -26.20 -12.69 -10.11
C GLU A 616 -26.29 -14.09 -9.50
N ARG A 617 -27.40 -14.80 -9.76
CA ARG A 617 -27.72 -16.14 -9.23
C ARG A 617 -26.80 -17.24 -9.77
N TYR A 618 -26.47 -17.19 -11.06
CA TYR A 618 -25.76 -18.26 -11.76
C TYR A 618 -24.29 -17.93 -12.02
N ALA A 619 -23.46 -18.98 -12.02
CA ALA A 619 -22.05 -18.93 -12.33
C ALA A 619 -21.79 -19.39 -13.77
N TYR A 620 -21.06 -18.57 -14.52
CA TYR A 620 -20.62 -18.88 -15.88
C TYR A 620 -19.11 -18.77 -16.01
N TYR A 621 -18.54 -19.62 -16.87
CA TYR A 621 -17.11 -19.78 -17.10
C TYR A 621 -16.81 -19.80 -18.60
N VAL A 622 -15.62 -19.40 -19.01
CA VAL A 622 -15.19 -19.48 -20.42
C VAL A 622 -14.50 -20.81 -20.65
N CYS A 623 -15.01 -21.61 -21.59
CA CYS A 623 -14.37 -22.86 -21.95
C CYS A 623 -13.05 -22.61 -22.70
N HIS A 624 -11.96 -23.21 -22.25
CA HIS A 624 -10.66 -23.12 -22.89
C HIS A 624 -10.65 -23.62 -24.35
N LYS A 625 -11.39 -24.71 -24.64
CA LYS A 625 -11.37 -25.33 -25.97
C LYS A 625 -12.20 -24.58 -26.99
N CYS A 626 -13.46 -24.26 -26.68
CA CYS A 626 -14.40 -23.67 -27.64
C CYS A 626 -14.66 -22.17 -27.45
N GLN A 627 -14.10 -21.56 -26.39
CA GLN A 627 -14.24 -20.14 -26.04
C GLN A 627 -15.68 -19.66 -25.75
N LYS A 628 -16.64 -20.58 -25.63
CA LYS A 628 -18.03 -20.28 -25.27
C LYS A 628 -18.23 -20.26 -23.75
N ALA A 629 -19.20 -19.47 -23.30
CA ALA A 629 -19.60 -19.46 -21.88
C ALA A 629 -20.36 -20.74 -21.52
N TYR A 630 -20.07 -21.38 -20.38
CA TYR A 630 -20.85 -22.52 -19.88
C TYR A 630 -21.22 -22.36 -18.42
N PHE A 631 -22.31 -23.01 -18.02
CA PHE A 631 -22.83 -22.97 -16.66
C PHE A 631 -21.98 -23.86 -15.75
N GLY A 632 -21.64 -23.34 -14.57
CA GLY A 632 -20.88 -24.09 -13.55
C GLY A 632 -21.51 -24.09 -12.17
N GLY A 633 -22.81 -23.80 -12.06
CA GLY A 633 -23.55 -23.88 -10.79
C GLY A 633 -24.12 -22.55 -10.30
N LEU A 634 -24.53 -22.54 -9.03
CA LEU A 634 -25.04 -21.35 -8.36
C LEU A 634 -23.87 -20.52 -7.83
N ALA A 635 -23.94 -19.19 -8.01
CA ALA A 635 -22.89 -18.26 -7.57
C ALA A 635 -22.59 -18.32 -6.07
N ARG A 636 -23.61 -18.58 -5.23
CA ARG A 636 -23.45 -18.69 -3.76
C ARG A 636 -22.56 -19.85 -3.31
N CYS A 637 -22.41 -20.87 -4.16
CA CYS A 637 -21.55 -22.01 -3.87
C CYS A 637 -20.06 -21.67 -4.08
N GLU A 638 -19.73 -20.46 -4.53
CA GLU A 638 -18.36 -19.98 -4.82
C GLU A 638 -17.81 -18.96 -3.81
N ALA A 639 -18.55 -18.61 -2.75
CA ALA A 639 -18.17 -17.52 -1.84
C ALA A 639 -16.85 -17.74 -1.06
N GLU A 640 -16.21 -18.91 -1.21
CA GLU A 640 -15.01 -19.33 -0.49
C GLU A 640 -13.82 -19.66 -1.41
N TRP A 641 -13.67 -18.98 -2.56
CA TRP A 641 -12.49 -19.17 -3.41
C TRP A 641 -11.28 -18.37 -2.91
N SER A 642 -10.16 -19.05 -2.63
CA SER A 642 -8.88 -18.44 -2.22
C SER A 642 -7.66 -18.94 -3.01
N GLY A 643 -7.88 -19.75 -4.06
CA GLY A 643 -6.83 -20.51 -4.76
C GLY A 643 -6.32 -19.93 -6.09
N TRP A 644 -5.25 -20.54 -6.59
CA TRP A 644 -4.73 -20.39 -7.95
C TRP A 644 -5.43 -21.39 -8.89
N TRP A 645 -5.74 -20.99 -10.13
CA TRP A 645 -6.42 -21.84 -11.11
C TRP A 645 -5.74 -21.73 -12.48
N GLU A 646 -5.84 -22.79 -13.28
CA GLU A 646 -5.28 -22.84 -14.63
C GLU A 646 -6.40 -22.76 -15.68
N PRO A 647 -6.35 -21.78 -16.61
CA PRO A 647 -7.37 -21.65 -17.66
C PRO A 647 -7.61 -22.89 -18.50
N ALA A 648 -6.60 -23.75 -18.70
CA ALA A 648 -6.73 -25.00 -19.45
C ALA A 648 -7.73 -26.00 -18.84
N GLU A 649 -8.02 -25.87 -17.53
CA GLU A 649 -8.89 -26.79 -16.79
C GLU A 649 -10.36 -26.40 -16.85
N LEU A 650 -10.70 -25.17 -17.28
CA LEU A 650 -12.08 -24.76 -17.51
C LEU A 650 -12.59 -25.30 -18.85
N VAL A 651 -13.25 -26.46 -18.81
CA VAL A 651 -13.77 -27.12 -20.01
C VAL A 651 -15.27 -27.40 -19.84
N CYS A 652 -16.08 -26.97 -20.81
CA CYS A 652 -17.51 -27.23 -20.78
C CYS A 652 -17.79 -28.72 -21.06
N GLY A 653 -18.95 -29.21 -20.62
CA GLY A 653 -19.32 -30.63 -20.77
C GLY A 653 -19.27 -31.14 -22.22
N ALA A 654 -19.57 -30.29 -23.22
CA ALA A 654 -19.45 -30.66 -24.63
C ALA A 654 -17.99 -30.92 -25.08
N CYS A 655 -17.03 -30.26 -24.45
CA CYS A 655 -15.60 -30.34 -24.76
C CYS A 655 -14.84 -31.35 -23.87
N SER A 656 -15.51 -31.90 -22.86
CA SER A 656 -15.00 -32.88 -21.90
C SER A 656 -15.87 -34.15 -21.83
N ASP A 657 -16.55 -34.51 -22.93
CA ASP A 657 -17.45 -35.66 -22.99
C ASP A 657 -16.69 -37.00 -22.94
N VAL A 658 -16.35 -37.42 -21.72
CA VAL A 658 -15.69 -38.71 -21.43
C VAL A 658 -16.68 -39.88 -21.31
N ALA A 659 -17.99 -39.60 -21.25
CA ALA A 659 -19.03 -40.58 -20.96
C ALA A 659 -19.90 -40.95 -22.18
N GLY A 660 -19.69 -40.30 -23.32
CA GLY A 660 -20.52 -40.48 -24.51
C GLY A 660 -21.95 -40.00 -24.29
N ALA A 661 -22.11 -38.81 -23.72
CA ALA A 661 -23.41 -38.28 -23.32
C ALA A 661 -24.34 -38.10 -24.53
N ARG A 662 -25.61 -38.51 -24.36
CA ARG A 662 -26.63 -38.27 -25.39
C ARG A 662 -26.88 -36.76 -25.54
N THR A 663 -26.72 -36.25 -26.75
CA THR A 663 -27.01 -34.85 -27.08
C THR A 663 -28.50 -34.56 -26.99
N CYS A 664 -28.86 -33.39 -26.46
CA CYS A 664 -30.25 -32.97 -26.36
C CYS A 664 -30.85 -32.73 -27.75
N PRO A 665 -32.06 -33.24 -28.06
CA PRO A 665 -32.73 -32.95 -29.34
C PRO A 665 -33.04 -31.46 -29.55
N LYS A 666 -33.25 -30.70 -28.48
CA LYS A 666 -33.59 -29.26 -28.54
C LYS A 666 -32.36 -28.35 -28.51
N HIS A 667 -31.34 -28.72 -27.73
CA HIS A 667 -30.22 -27.83 -27.43
C HIS A 667 -28.84 -28.42 -27.74
N GLY A 668 -28.78 -29.55 -28.44
CA GLY A 668 -27.53 -30.24 -28.75
C GLY A 668 -26.69 -30.52 -27.49
N ALA A 669 -25.41 -30.14 -27.55
CA ALA A 669 -24.48 -30.23 -26.43
C ALA A 669 -24.28 -28.88 -25.69
N ASP A 670 -24.97 -27.80 -26.09
CA ASP A 670 -24.69 -26.44 -25.59
C ASP A 670 -24.92 -26.26 -24.08
N PHE A 671 -25.81 -27.08 -23.50
CA PHE A 671 -26.10 -27.09 -22.05
C PHE A 671 -25.77 -28.45 -21.43
N LEU A 672 -24.85 -29.21 -22.01
CA LEU A 672 -24.38 -30.46 -21.44
C LEU A 672 -23.58 -30.18 -20.16
N GLU A 673 -24.03 -30.74 -19.05
CA GLU A 673 -23.41 -30.59 -17.73
C GLU A 673 -22.91 -31.94 -17.21
N TYR A 674 -21.83 -31.90 -16.44
CA TYR A 674 -21.32 -33.05 -15.70
C TYR A 674 -21.48 -32.86 -14.20
N LYS A 675 -21.63 -33.97 -13.50
CA LYS A 675 -21.55 -34.03 -12.05
C LYS A 675 -20.08 -34.01 -11.62
N CYS A 676 -19.78 -33.33 -10.52
CA CYS A 676 -18.51 -33.48 -9.83
C CYS A 676 -18.31 -34.95 -9.41
N ARG A 677 -17.20 -35.55 -9.79
CA ARG A 677 -16.88 -36.95 -9.48
C ARG A 677 -16.99 -37.24 -7.98
N TYR A 678 -16.66 -36.26 -7.14
CA TYR A 678 -16.52 -36.42 -5.69
C TYR A 678 -17.69 -35.88 -4.85
N CYS A 679 -18.71 -35.26 -5.44
CA CYS A 679 -19.90 -34.78 -4.70
C CYS A 679 -21.14 -34.58 -5.58
N CYS A 680 -22.29 -34.28 -4.97
CA CYS A 680 -23.54 -33.96 -5.65
C CYS A 680 -23.60 -32.47 -6.03
N SER A 681 -22.65 -32.01 -6.85
CA SER A 681 -22.61 -30.65 -7.40
C SER A 681 -22.31 -30.67 -8.89
N VAL A 682 -22.70 -29.62 -9.61
CA VAL A 682 -22.31 -29.44 -11.02
C VAL A 682 -20.81 -29.18 -11.11
N ALA A 683 -20.16 -29.78 -12.09
CA ALA A 683 -18.74 -29.61 -12.32
C ALA A 683 -18.43 -28.28 -13.02
N VAL A 684 -17.28 -27.72 -12.66
CA VAL A 684 -16.70 -26.50 -13.24
C VAL A 684 -15.40 -26.84 -13.97
N PHE A 685 -14.54 -27.62 -13.34
CA PHE A 685 -13.21 -27.97 -13.85
C PHE A 685 -13.19 -29.38 -14.44
N PHE A 686 -12.32 -29.57 -15.44
CA PHE A 686 -11.97 -30.85 -16.02
C PHE A 686 -10.45 -31.02 -16.01
N CYS A 687 -9.97 -31.81 -15.05
CA CYS A 687 -8.54 -31.98 -14.80
C CYS A 687 -8.07 -33.36 -15.28
N PHE A 688 -6.77 -33.46 -15.54
CA PHE A 688 -6.09 -34.73 -15.89
C PHE A 688 -6.67 -35.45 -17.11
N GLY A 689 -7.41 -34.72 -17.97
CA GLY A 689 -8.10 -35.28 -19.13
C GLY A 689 -9.16 -36.33 -18.81
N THR A 690 -9.56 -36.50 -17.55
CA THR A 690 -10.39 -37.64 -17.13
C THR A 690 -11.44 -37.31 -16.07
N SER A 691 -11.25 -36.26 -15.27
CA SER A 691 -12.03 -36.10 -14.03
C SER A 691 -12.67 -34.72 -13.91
N HIS A 692 -13.97 -34.70 -13.60
CA HIS A 692 -14.75 -33.48 -13.39
C HIS A 692 -14.83 -33.08 -11.91
N PHE A 693 -14.59 -31.79 -11.61
CA PHE A 693 -14.60 -31.24 -10.25
C PHE A 693 -15.50 -30.00 -10.16
N CYS A 694 -16.24 -29.84 -9.05
CA CYS A 694 -16.75 -28.54 -8.65
C CYS A 694 -15.64 -27.71 -7.98
N ASN A 695 -15.84 -26.40 -7.82
CA ASN A 695 -14.81 -25.50 -7.24
C ASN A 695 -14.27 -26.01 -5.90
N ALA A 696 -15.15 -26.30 -4.94
CA ALA A 696 -14.72 -26.72 -3.61
C ALA A 696 -13.96 -28.06 -3.58
N CYS A 697 -14.28 -29.00 -4.48
CA CYS A 697 -13.52 -30.25 -4.60
C CYS A 697 -12.22 -30.06 -5.40
N HIS A 698 -12.17 -29.09 -6.30
CA HIS A 698 -10.95 -28.73 -7.05
C HIS A 698 -9.94 -28.04 -6.12
N ASP A 699 -10.38 -27.14 -5.24
CA ASP A 699 -9.53 -26.51 -4.22
C ASP A 699 -8.82 -27.52 -3.32
N ASP A 700 -9.49 -28.66 -3.04
CA ASP A 700 -8.99 -29.72 -2.17
C ASP A 700 -8.67 -31.00 -2.96
N PHE A 701 -8.33 -30.87 -4.26
CA PHE A 701 -8.22 -32.01 -5.18
C PHE A 701 -7.23 -33.07 -4.68
N GLN A 702 -6.09 -32.66 -4.12
CA GLN A 702 -5.07 -33.56 -3.60
C GLN A 702 -5.65 -34.52 -2.55
N ARG A 703 -6.48 -34.01 -1.64
CA ARG A 703 -7.10 -34.84 -0.61
C ARG A 703 -8.25 -35.66 -1.18
N VAL A 704 -9.19 -35.06 -1.90
CA VAL A 704 -10.41 -35.78 -2.34
C VAL A 704 -10.10 -36.88 -3.35
N THR A 705 -9.09 -36.71 -4.20
CA THR A 705 -8.62 -37.77 -5.12
C THR A 705 -7.92 -38.91 -4.39
N GLY A 706 -7.34 -38.64 -3.22
CA GLY A 706 -6.68 -39.63 -2.36
C GLY A 706 -7.64 -40.48 -1.52
N ILE A 707 -8.92 -40.11 -1.42
CA ILE A 707 -9.93 -40.88 -0.67
C ILE A 707 -10.29 -42.14 -1.47
N PRO A 708 -10.05 -43.36 -0.94
CA PRO A 708 -10.50 -44.60 -1.57
C PRO A 708 -12.01 -44.60 -1.84
N LYS A 709 -12.42 -45.10 -3.01
CA LYS A 709 -13.80 -45.04 -3.50
C LYS A 709 -14.87 -45.53 -2.52
N HIS A 710 -14.55 -46.56 -1.73
CA HIS A 710 -15.48 -47.14 -0.74
C HIS A 710 -15.67 -46.26 0.52
N MET A 711 -14.83 -45.24 0.73
CA MET A 711 -14.91 -44.28 1.83
C MET A 711 -15.45 -42.91 1.37
N LEU A 712 -15.80 -42.74 0.10
CA LEU A 712 -16.44 -41.52 -0.38
C LEU A 712 -17.88 -41.45 0.17
N PRO A 713 -18.39 -40.24 0.46
CA PRO A 713 -19.76 -40.06 0.94
C PRO A 713 -20.77 -40.58 -0.09
N GLN A 714 -21.85 -41.16 0.43
CA GLN A 714 -22.97 -41.60 -0.39
C GLN A 714 -23.91 -40.43 -0.66
N CYS A 715 -24.76 -40.57 -1.69
CA CYS A 715 -25.76 -39.56 -1.99
C CYS A 715 -26.73 -39.42 -0.79
N PRO A 716 -26.96 -38.21 -0.25
CA PRO A 716 -26.51 -36.89 -0.74
C PRO A 716 -25.08 -36.53 -0.29
N ALA A 717 -24.18 -36.31 -1.24
CA ALA A 717 -22.77 -36.01 -0.98
C ALA A 717 -22.46 -34.51 -1.14
N GLY A 718 -21.86 -33.91 -0.12
CA GLY A 718 -21.35 -32.54 -0.12
C GLY A 718 -19.94 -32.45 -0.70
N PRO A 719 -19.47 -31.24 -1.05
CA PRO A 719 -18.08 -31.03 -1.48
C PRO A 719 -17.06 -31.45 -0.42
N LYS A 720 -15.78 -31.58 -0.81
CA LYS A 720 -14.67 -31.91 0.11
C LYS A 720 -14.91 -33.20 0.92
N GLY A 721 -15.61 -34.18 0.36
CA GLY A 721 -15.85 -35.47 1.01
C GLY A 721 -16.83 -35.42 2.19
N GLU A 722 -17.69 -34.41 2.26
CA GLU A 722 -18.70 -34.26 3.30
C GLU A 722 -19.94 -35.12 3.02
N GLN A 723 -20.49 -35.76 4.06
CA GLN A 723 -21.77 -36.46 3.98
C GLN A 723 -22.89 -35.49 4.38
N LEU A 724 -23.82 -35.20 3.47
CA LEU A 724 -24.98 -34.38 3.78
C LEU A 724 -26.07 -35.21 4.48
N PRO A 725 -26.92 -34.59 5.31
CA PRO A 725 -28.12 -35.23 5.82
C PRO A 725 -29.15 -35.45 4.70
N GLY A 726 -29.97 -36.49 4.81
CA GLY A 726 -31.04 -36.81 3.87
C GLY A 726 -30.90 -38.19 3.23
N SER A 727 -31.89 -38.59 2.44
CA SER A 727 -31.85 -39.82 1.64
C SER A 727 -31.36 -39.54 0.22
N ALA A 728 -31.09 -40.59 -0.56
CA ALA A 728 -30.70 -40.45 -1.97
C ALA A 728 -31.76 -39.73 -2.83
N ASP A 729 -33.03 -39.73 -2.40
CA ASP A 729 -34.13 -39.04 -3.08
C ASP A 729 -34.04 -37.50 -2.92
N GLU A 730 -33.33 -37.03 -1.89
CA GLU A 730 -33.10 -35.61 -1.60
C GLU A 730 -31.76 -35.12 -2.20
N CYS A 731 -31.26 -35.80 -3.24
CA CYS A 731 -30.03 -35.41 -3.93
C CYS A 731 -30.08 -33.93 -4.36
N PRO A 732 -29.05 -33.11 -4.06
CA PRO A 732 -28.99 -31.71 -4.47
C PRO A 732 -29.06 -31.47 -5.99
N LEU A 733 -28.79 -32.49 -6.80
CA LEU A 733 -28.88 -32.44 -8.27
C LEU A 733 -30.24 -32.92 -8.80
N HIS A 734 -31.12 -33.39 -7.92
CA HIS A 734 -32.46 -33.92 -8.23
C HIS A 734 -32.46 -34.95 -9.37
N VAL A 735 -31.43 -35.82 -9.39
CA VAL A 735 -31.27 -36.87 -10.39
C VAL A 735 -30.62 -38.11 -9.77
N GLN A 736 -31.06 -39.29 -10.20
CA GLN A 736 -30.38 -40.54 -9.87
C GLN A 736 -29.06 -40.62 -10.64
N HIS A 737 -27.97 -40.88 -9.92
CA HIS A 737 -26.63 -40.96 -10.50
C HIS A 737 -25.84 -42.12 -9.87
N PRO A 738 -24.77 -42.60 -10.53
CA PRO A 738 -23.87 -43.61 -9.97
C PRO A 738 -23.24 -43.18 -8.64
N PRO A 739 -22.64 -44.12 -7.88
CA PRO A 739 -21.95 -43.81 -6.63
C PRO A 739 -20.87 -42.73 -6.79
N THR A 740 -20.64 -41.97 -5.73
CA THR A 740 -19.54 -40.98 -5.67
C THR A 740 -18.20 -41.63 -6.01
N GLY A 741 -17.39 -40.97 -6.83
CA GLY A 741 -16.15 -41.49 -7.40
C GLY A 741 -16.25 -41.91 -8.87
N GLU A 742 -17.43 -41.82 -9.48
CA GLU A 742 -17.67 -42.11 -10.91
C GLU A 742 -18.07 -40.86 -11.69
N GLU A 743 -17.64 -40.81 -12.96
CA GLU A 743 -18.01 -39.75 -13.90
C GLU A 743 -19.47 -39.92 -14.33
N PHE A 744 -20.22 -38.81 -14.37
CA PHE A 744 -21.63 -38.86 -14.75
C PHE A 744 -22.05 -37.60 -15.51
N ALA A 745 -22.53 -37.79 -16.74
CA ALA A 745 -23.15 -36.74 -17.52
C ALA A 745 -24.58 -36.51 -17.02
N LEU A 746 -24.88 -35.29 -16.59
CA LEU A 746 -26.21 -34.90 -16.13
C LEU A 746 -27.17 -34.61 -17.29
N GLY A 747 -26.67 -34.63 -18.53
CA GLY A 747 -27.42 -34.25 -19.72
C GLY A 747 -27.64 -32.74 -19.82
N CYS A 748 -28.73 -32.34 -20.46
CA CYS A 748 -29.05 -30.94 -20.72
C CYS A 748 -29.56 -30.24 -19.45
N GLY A 749 -28.78 -29.30 -18.92
CA GLY A 749 -29.07 -28.59 -17.68
C GLY A 749 -30.41 -27.84 -17.66
N VAL A 750 -30.83 -27.27 -18.80
CA VAL A 750 -32.13 -26.57 -18.90
C VAL A 750 -33.30 -27.55 -18.97
N CYS A 751 -33.19 -28.62 -19.77
CA CYS A 751 -34.28 -29.60 -19.91
C CYS A 751 -34.47 -30.46 -18.67
N ARG A 752 -33.41 -30.70 -17.89
CA ARG A 752 -33.47 -31.50 -16.65
C ARG A 752 -34.46 -30.91 -15.65
N HIS A 753 -34.55 -29.58 -15.55
CA HIS A 753 -35.48 -28.90 -14.64
C HIS A 753 -36.91 -28.87 -15.18
N ALA A 754 -37.10 -28.86 -16.51
CA ALA A 754 -38.43 -28.94 -17.12
C ALA A 754 -39.04 -30.35 -17.13
N GLN A 755 -38.25 -31.41 -16.92
CA GLN A 755 -38.74 -32.79 -16.78
C GLN A 755 -39.03 -33.18 -15.32
N ALA A 756 -38.71 -32.29 -14.37
CA ALA A 756 -38.94 -32.49 -12.93
C ALA A 756 -40.29 -31.94 -12.44
N PHE A 757 -41.16 -31.49 -13.36
CA PHE A 757 -42.54 -31.06 -13.11
C PHE A 757 -43.53 -31.88 -13.93
#